data_AF-A0A1B6EVV4-F1
#
_entry.id   AF-A0A1B6EVV4-F1
#
_cell.length_a   1.000
_cell.length_b   1.000
_cell.length_c   1.000
_cell.angle_alpha   90.00
_cell.angle_beta   90.00
_cell.angle_gamma   90.00
#
_symmetry.space_group_name_H-M   'P 1'
#
loop_
_entity.id
_entity.type
_entity.pdbx_description
1 polymer ?
#
loop_
_entity_poly.entity_id
_entity_poly.type
_entity_poly.pdbx_seq_one_letter_code
_entity_poly.pdbx_strand_id
1 'polypeptide(L)'
;DANEAESWIKEKEPMVLNQDYGKDEDSSEALLKKHEALVSDLEAFGNTIVSLREQAQACRQQETPVIDVTGKECVMALYDYTEKSPREVSMKKGDVLTLLNSNNKDWWKVEVNDRQGFVPAAYVKKIEAGLTASQQNLADSSSISARQSQIETQYDQLLALARERQNKLNETVKAYVLVREAAELATWIKDKENHAQVQDVGEDLEQVEVMQKKFDDFQSDLKANEVRLAEMNEIAMQLMSLGQTEAALKIQTQLQDLNDKWSSLQQLTQERATQLGSAHEVQRFHRDVDETKDWIQEKDEALNNDDLGKDLRTVQALQRKHEGLERDLAALGDKIRQLDETANRLMQTHPETAEQTYAKQREINEEWTQLTAKANSRKEKLLDSYDLQRYLSDYRDLMSWINSMMGLVSSDELASDVTGAEALLERHQEHRTEIDARSGTFQAFELFGHQLLQSGHYASIEIHEKLESMSEARQELEKAWIARRMQLDQCLELQLFYRDCEQAENWMSAREAFLAAEEVDSKGDNVEALIKKHEDFDKAINAHEEKIAALQTLADQLMAAEHYAAKPIDEKRQQVLDRWRHLKEALIEKRSRLGESQTLQQFSRDADEMENWIAEKLQLATEESYKDPANIQSKHQKHQAFEAELAANADRIQSVLAMGQNLIDKHQCAGSEEAVQARLASIADQWEYLTQKTTEKSLKLKEANKQRTYVAAVKDLDFWLGEVESLLTSEDSGKDLASVQNLNKKHQLVEADIHAHDDRIKDMNAQADSLIESGQFDTASIQEKRQSINERYERIKNLAAHRQARLNEANTLHQFFRDIADEESWIKEKKLLVGSDDYGRDLTGVQNLKKKHKRLEAELASHEPAIQAVQEAGE
;
A
#
# COMPACT_ATOMS: atom_id res chain seq x y z
N ASP A 1 -32.58 -53.73 -137.77
CA ASP A 1 -31.34 -54.05 -137.03
C ASP A 1 -30.18 -53.16 -137.51
N ALA A 2 -29.13 -53.66 -138.17
CA ALA A 2 -27.90 -52.88 -138.45
C ALA A 2 -28.11 -51.54 -139.20
N ASN A 3 -28.96 -51.51 -140.24
CA ASN A 3 -29.32 -50.27 -140.96
C ASN A 3 -29.98 -49.22 -140.03
N GLU A 4 -30.75 -49.65 -139.03
CA GLU A 4 -31.50 -48.76 -138.14
C GLU A 4 -30.58 -48.17 -137.08
N ALA A 5 -29.60 -48.92 -136.58
CA ALA A 5 -28.58 -48.38 -135.69
C ALA A 5 -27.65 -47.37 -136.38
N GLU A 6 -27.21 -47.64 -137.61
CA GLU A 6 -26.48 -46.66 -138.43
C GLU A 6 -27.30 -45.38 -138.67
N SER A 7 -28.62 -45.53 -138.91
CA SER A 7 -29.52 -44.39 -139.08
C SER A 7 -29.73 -43.60 -137.79
N TRP A 8 -29.83 -44.27 -136.64
CA TRP A 8 -30.02 -43.63 -135.34
C TRP A 8 -28.78 -42.84 -134.90
N ILE A 9 -27.59 -43.42 -135.06
CA ILE A 9 -26.31 -42.74 -134.78
C ILE A 9 -26.20 -41.46 -135.62
N LYS A 10 -26.51 -41.52 -136.92
CA LYS A 10 -26.55 -40.36 -137.82
C LYS A 10 -27.64 -39.34 -137.48
N GLU A 11 -28.75 -39.75 -136.87
CA GLU A 11 -29.80 -38.83 -136.42
C GLU A 11 -29.33 -37.97 -135.23
N LYS A 12 -28.52 -38.55 -134.33
CA LYS A 12 -28.02 -37.87 -133.12
C LYS A 12 -26.71 -37.11 -133.33
N GLU A 13 -25.92 -37.46 -134.35
CA GLU A 13 -24.65 -36.79 -134.71
C GLU A 13 -24.75 -35.25 -134.84
N PRO A 14 -25.76 -34.65 -135.50
CA PRO A 14 -25.92 -33.19 -135.55
C PRO A 14 -26.21 -32.55 -134.18
N MET A 15 -26.79 -33.30 -133.24
CA MET A 15 -27.14 -32.79 -131.92
C MET A 15 -25.94 -32.71 -130.98
N VAL A 16 -24.90 -33.54 -131.17
CA VAL A 16 -23.66 -33.44 -130.37
C VAL A 16 -22.65 -32.47 -130.97
N LEU A 17 -22.69 -32.25 -132.29
CA LEU A 17 -21.81 -31.32 -133.02
C LEU A 17 -22.29 -29.85 -133.01
N ASN A 18 -23.48 -29.57 -132.50
CA ASN A 18 -24.03 -28.21 -132.45
C ASN A 18 -23.18 -27.30 -131.53
N GLN A 19 -22.73 -26.15 -132.06
CA GLN A 19 -21.87 -25.20 -131.35
C GLN A 19 -22.63 -24.07 -130.64
N ASP A 20 -23.96 -24.18 -130.53
CA ASP A 20 -24.75 -23.32 -129.65
C ASP A 20 -24.56 -23.75 -128.17
N TYR A 21 -24.00 -22.86 -127.37
CA TYR A 21 -23.76 -23.04 -125.94
C TYR A 21 -24.65 -22.14 -125.06
N GLY A 22 -25.58 -21.40 -125.66
CA GLY A 22 -26.34 -20.34 -125.02
C GLY A 22 -25.66 -18.98 -125.10
N LYS A 23 -26.39 -17.95 -124.70
CA LYS A 23 -26.02 -16.52 -124.80
C LYS A 23 -26.13 -15.76 -123.46
N ASP A 24 -26.67 -16.44 -122.44
CA ASP A 24 -26.96 -15.99 -121.08
C ASP A 24 -27.10 -17.23 -120.17
N GLU A 25 -27.08 -17.02 -118.85
CA GLU A 25 -27.14 -18.08 -117.82
C GLU A 25 -28.30 -19.07 -118.08
N ASP A 26 -29.52 -18.54 -118.22
CA ASP A 26 -30.76 -19.30 -118.44
C ASP A 26 -30.72 -20.17 -119.71
N SER A 27 -30.25 -19.61 -120.85
CA SER A 27 -30.19 -20.36 -122.11
C SER A 27 -29.09 -21.41 -122.11
N SER A 28 -27.95 -21.12 -121.48
CA SER A 28 -26.86 -22.08 -121.32
C SER A 28 -27.26 -23.24 -120.41
N GLU A 29 -27.95 -22.98 -119.28
CA GLU A 29 -28.45 -24.04 -118.38
C GLU A 29 -29.55 -24.88 -119.04
N ALA A 30 -30.49 -24.23 -119.76
CA ALA A 30 -31.53 -24.93 -120.51
C ALA A 30 -30.97 -25.79 -121.65
N LEU A 31 -29.84 -25.40 -122.25
CA LEU A 31 -29.13 -26.21 -123.25
C LEU A 31 -28.33 -27.34 -122.60
N LEU A 32 -27.64 -27.09 -121.48
CA LEU A 32 -26.95 -28.12 -120.69
C LEU A 32 -27.93 -29.23 -120.31
N LYS A 33 -29.06 -28.90 -119.69
CA LYS A 33 -30.09 -29.86 -119.25
C LYS A 33 -30.70 -30.67 -120.39
N LYS A 34 -30.88 -30.08 -121.58
CA LYS A 34 -31.31 -30.80 -122.79
C LYS A 34 -30.22 -31.73 -123.32
N HIS A 35 -28.97 -31.31 -123.22
CA HIS A 35 -27.82 -32.07 -123.69
C HIS A 35 -27.45 -33.22 -122.74
N GLU A 36 -27.67 -33.06 -121.42
CA GLU A 36 -27.59 -34.15 -120.43
C GLU A 36 -28.62 -35.24 -120.72
N ALA A 37 -29.86 -34.88 -121.06
CA ALA A 37 -30.86 -35.84 -121.50
C ALA A 37 -30.43 -36.58 -122.78
N LEU A 38 -29.84 -35.86 -123.75
CA LEU A 38 -29.26 -36.48 -124.95
C LEU A 38 -28.11 -37.44 -124.62
N VAL A 39 -27.19 -37.08 -123.71
CA VAL A 39 -26.10 -37.97 -123.25
C VAL A 39 -26.68 -39.23 -122.59
N SER A 40 -27.72 -39.11 -121.76
CA SER A 40 -28.42 -40.25 -121.17
C SER A 40 -29.08 -41.15 -122.23
N ASP A 41 -29.71 -40.58 -123.26
CA ASP A 41 -30.30 -41.34 -124.38
C ASP A 41 -29.23 -42.06 -125.20
N LEU A 42 -28.08 -41.42 -125.42
CA LEU A 42 -26.91 -42.02 -126.08
C LEU A 42 -26.41 -43.22 -125.27
N GLU A 43 -26.14 -43.06 -123.98
CA GLU A 43 -25.66 -44.15 -123.12
C GLU A 43 -26.64 -45.32 -123.04
N ALA A 44 -27.95 -45.06 -123.01
CA ALA A 44 -28.98 -46.09 -123.05
C ALA A 44 -28.98 -46.89 -124.37
N PHE A 45 -28.67 -46.24 -125.50
CA PHE A 45 -28.62 -46.89 -126.81
C PHE A 45 -27.44 -47.86 -126.99
N GLY A 46 -26.39 -47.76 -126.15
CA GLY A 46 -25.27 -48.71 -126.16
C GLY A 46 -25.70 -50.18 -126.01
N ASN A 47 -26.80 -50.45 -125.30
CA ASN A 47 -27.38 -51.79 -125.18
C ASN A 47 -27.81 -52.38 -126.54
N THR A 48 -28.33 -51.55 -127.44
CA THR A 48 -28.74 -51.94 -128.81
C THR A 48 -27.53 -52.34 -129.65
N ILE A 49 -26.42 -51.61 -129.50
CA ILE A 49 -25.16 -51.89 -130.20
C ILE A 49 -24.57 -53.25 -129.78
N VAL A 50 -24.65 -53.59 -128.49
CA VAL A 50 -24.22 -54.91 -127.98
C VAL A 50 -25.06 -56.05 -128.56
N SER A 51 -26.39 -55.90 -128.61
CA SER A 51 -27.30 -56.91 -129.18
C SER A 51 -27.01 -57.21 -130.67
N LEU A 52 -26.71 -56.18 -131.45
CA LEU A 52 -26.32 -56.33 -132.87
C LEU A 52 -25.04 -57.15 -133.06
N ARG A 53 -24.08 -57.03 -132.13
CA ARG A 53 -22.81 -57.77 -132.17
C ARG A 53 -23.01 -59.28 -132.08
N GLU A 54 -23.94 -59.71 -131.24
CA GLU A 54 -24.24 -61.13 -131.02
C GLU A 54 -24.90 -61.78 -132.24
N GLN A 55 -25.87 -61.10 -132.86
CA GLN A 55 -26.53 -61.56 -134.09
C GLN A 55 -25.53 -61.77 -135.24
N ALA A 56 -24.58 -60.85 -135.41
CA ALA A 56 -23.63 -60.84 -136.52
C ALA A 56 -22.71 -62.08 -136.57
N GLN A 57 -22.44 -62.73 -135.43
CA GLN A 57 -21.57 -63.89 -135.36
C GLN A 57 -22.23 -65.20 -135.83
N ALA A 58 -23.56 -65.31 -135.79
CA ALA A 58 -24.27 -66.56 -136.05
C ALA A 58 -24.27 -66.99 -137.53
N CYS A 59 -24.14 -66.05 -138.47
CA CYS A 59 -24.41 -66.28 -139.90
C CYS A 59 -23.24 -66.90 -140.72
N ARG A 60 -22.16 -67.37 -140.10
CA ARG A 60 -20.85 -67.58 -140.79
C ARG A 60 -20.47 -69.02 -141.20
N GLN A 61 -21.38 -70.00 -141.13
CA GLN A 61 -21.03 -71.45 -141.13
C GLN A 61 -21.44 -72.33 -142.34
N GLN A 62 -21.89 -71.80 -143.48
CA GLN A 62 -22.26 -72.64 -144.65
C GLN A 62 -21.88 -72.04 -146.02
N GLU A 63 -20.83 -72.57 -146.68
CA GLU A 63 -20.62 -72.48 -148.15
C GLU A 63 -19.46 -73.39 -148.66
N THR A 64 -19.45 -73.74 -149.96
CA THR A 64 -18.43 -74.59 -150.64
C THR A 64 -18.14 -74.13 -152.10
N PRO A 65 -16.96 -74.44 -152.69
CA PRO A 65 -16.36 -73.64 -153.79
C PRO A 65 -16.50 -74.20 -155.23
N VAL A 66 -16.23 -73.35 -156.25
CA VAL A 66 -16.26 -73.67 -157.71
C VAL A 66 -15.22 -72.87 -158.53
N ILE A 67 -14.51 -73.52 -159.47
CA ILE A 67 -13.87 -72.98 -160.70
C ILE A 67 -13.56 -74.17 -161.67
N ASP A 68 -13.25 -74.08 -162.98
CA ASP A 68 -13.15 -72.97 -163.97
C ASP A 68 -13.54 -73.45 -165.41
N VAL A 69 -13.48 -72.59 -166.43
CA VAL A 69 -13.93 -72.80 -167.82
C VAL A 69 -12.77 -72.93 -168.84
N THR A 70 -12.56 -74.13 -169.39
CA THR A 70 -12.05 -74.35 -170.79
C THR A 70 -12.14 -75.82 -171.24
N GLY A 71 -12.29 -76.77 -170.31
CA GLY A 71 -12.90 -78.08 -170.59
C GLY A 71 -12.09 -79.09 -171.43
N LYS A 72 -10.77 -78.92 -171.59
CA LYS A 72 -9.89 -79.95 -172.17
C LYS A 72 -8.59 -80.07 -171.37
N GLU A 73 -8.25 -81.30 -170.98
CA GLU A 73 -7.04 -81.60 -170.20
C GLU A 73 -5.82 -81.84 -171.12
N CYS A 74 -4.65 -81.38 -170.70
CA CYS A 74 -3.38 -81.63 -171.37
C CYS A 74 -2.43 -82.45 -170.49
N VAL A 75 -1.64 -83.32 -171.11
CA VAL A 75 -0.62 -84.13 -170.46
C VAL A 75 0.74 -83.99 -171.14
N MET A 76 1.82 -84.09 -170.38
CA MET A 76 3.20 -83.99 -170.86
C MET A 76 3.91 -85.35 -170.75
N ALA A 77 4.61 -85.74 -171.81
CA ALA A 77 5.37 -86.98 -171.89
C ALA A 77 6.64 -86.94 -171.03
N LEU A 78 6.84 -87.99 -170.22
CA LEU A 78 7.94 -88.17 -169.27
C LEU A 78 9.12 -88.97 -169.85
N TYR A 79 8.87 -89.75 -170.91
CA TYR A 79 9.84 -90.63 -171.57
C TYR A 79 9.53 -90.77 -173.06
N ASP A 80 10.54 -91.11 -173.85
CA ASP A 80 10.36 -91.49 -175.26
C ASP A 80 9.57 -92.81 -175.37
N TYR A 81 8.68 -92.88 -176.33
CA TYR A 81 7.87 -94.05 -176.66
C TYR A 81 7.70 -94.14 -178.19
N THR A 82 7.93 -95.31 -178.77
CA THR A 82 7.79 -95.55 -180.22
C THR A 82 6.66 -96.55 -180.46
N GLU A 83 5.78 -96.24 -181.41
CA GLU A 83 4.61 -97.05 -181.73
C GLU A 83 4.98 -98.49 -182.13
N LYS A 84 4.34 -99.48 -181.50
CA LYS A 84 4.51 -100.91 -181.82
C LYS A 84 3.30 -101.50 -182.54
N SER A 85 2.16 -100.81 -182.56
CA SER A 85 0.98 -101.19 -183.33
C SER A 85 0.29 -99.99 -183.99
N PRO A 86 -0.55 -100.19 -185.02
CA PRO A 86 -1.24 -99.10 -185.73
C PRO A 86 -2.26 -98.30 -184.92
N ARG A 87 -2.47 -98.62 -183.63
CA ARG A 87 -3.34 -97.89 -182.70
C ARG A 87 -2.58 -97.07 -181.67
N GLU A 88 -1.25 -97.17 -181.66
CA GLU A 88 -0.36 -96.41 -180.77
C GLU A 88 0.19 -95.19 -181.49
N VAL A 89 0.69 -94.21 -180.74
CA VAL A 89 1.41 -93.06 -181.29
C VAL A 89 2.80 -92.99 -180.67
N SER A 90 3.79 -92.62 -181.47
CA SER A 90 5.11 -92.29 -180.95
C SER A 90 5.11 -90.90 -180.29
N MET A 91 5.82 -90.75 -179.17
CA MET A 91 6.04 -89.48 -178.47
C MET A 91 7.47 -89.42 -177.93
N LYS A 92 8.02 -88.22 -177.79
CA LYS A 92 9.30 -87.97 -177.11
C LYS A 92 9.09 -87.37 -175.73
N LYS A 93 10.07 -87.58 -174.85
CA LYS A 93 10.13 -86.94 -173.54
C LYS A 93 10.10 -85.43 -173.69
N GLY A 94 9.11 -84.80 -173.08
CA GLY A 94 8.84 -83.36 -173.15
C GLY A 94 7.71 -82.97 -174.10
N ASP A 95 7.21 -83.87 -174.95
CA ASP A 95 6.08 -83.57 -175.83
C ASP A 95 4.80 -83.33 -174.99
N VAL A 96 4.04 -82.29 -175.34
CA VAL A 96 2.74 -81.98 -174.72
C VAL A 96 1.64 -82.49 -175.64
N LEU A 97 0.74 -83.31 -175.08
CA LEU A 97 -0.26 -84.11 -175.78
C LEU A 97 -1.65 -83.73 -175.24
N THR A 98 -2.64 -83.60 -176.11
CA THR A 98 -4.04 -83.42 -175.68
C THR A 98 -4.55 -84.73 -175.11
N LEU A 99 -5.06 -84.73 -173.88
CA LEU A 99 -5.61 -85.93 -173.26
C LEU A 99 -7.05 -86.13 -173.73
N LEU A 100 -7.28 -87.13 -174.58
CA LEU A 100 -8.61 -87.46 -175.06
C LEU A 100 -9.35 -88.42 -174.13
N ASN A 101 -8.62 -89.35 -173.47
CA ASN A 101 -9.21 -90.24 -172.47
C ASN A 101 -8.15 -90.87 -171.54
N SER A 102 -8.41 -90.86 -170.24
CA SER A 102 -7.59 -91.48 -169.17
C SER A 102 -8.33 -92.53 -168.33
N ASN A 103 -9.47 -93.05 -168.79
CA ASN A 103 -10.30 -94.01 -168.03
C ASN A 103 -9.68 -95.42 -167.91
N ASN A 104 -8.61 -95.71 -168.66
CA ASN A 104 -7.82 -96.93 -168.54
C ASN A 104 -6.54 -96.63 -167.73
N LYS A 105 -6.18 -97.54 -166.82
CA LYS A 105 -5.06 -97.36 -165.88
C LYS A 105 -3.68 -97.46 -166.53
N ASP A 106 -3.56 -98.20 -167.63
CA ASP A 106 -2.28 -98.57 -168.24
C ASP A 106 -2.02 -97.84 -169.57
N TRP A 107 -3.08 -97.46 -170.30
CA TRP A 107 -2.99 -96.83 -171.63
C TRP A 107 -3.94 -95.65 -171.77
N TRP A 108 -3.41 -94.46 -172.04
CA TRP A 108 -4.21 -93.25 -172.25
C TRP A 108 -4.31 -92.92 -173.74
N LYS A 109 -5.49 -92.46 -174.15
CA LYS A 109 -5.70 -91.98 -175.53
C LYS A 109 -5.32 -90.52 -175.62
N VAL A 110 -4.41 -90.22 -176.52
CA VAL A 110 -3.85 -88.88 -176.74
C VAL A 110 -3.88 -88.52 -178.23
N GLU A 111 -3.64 -87.25 -178.52
CA GLU A 111 -3.56 -86.70 -179.88
C GLU A 111 -2.24 -85.95 -180.07
N VAL A 112 -1.52 -86.30 -181.13
CA VAL A 112 -0.20 -85.75 -181.48
C VAL A 112 -0.12 -85.62 -183.00
N ASN A 113 0.16 -84.42 -183.53
CA ASN A 113 0.35 -84.16 -184.96
C ASN A 113 -0.78 -84.75 -185.83
N ASP A 114 -2.03 -84.47 -185.47
CA ASP A 114 -3.27 -84.97 -186.09
C ASP A 114 -3.42 -86.52 -186.13
N ARG A 115 -2.56 -87.24 -185.41
CA ARG A 115 -2.64 -88.69 -185.19
C ARG A 115 -3.16 -88.98 -183.78
N GLN A 116 -4.27 -89.69 -183.71
CA GLN A 116 -4.84 -90.18 -182.46
C GLN A 116 -4.45 -91.64 -182.22
N GLY A 117 -4.07 -91.95 -180.98
CA GLY A 117 -3.78 -93.31 -180.55
C GLY A 117 -3.47 -93.39 -179.07
N PHE A 118 -2.96 -94.54 -178.65
CA PHE A 118 -2.66 -94.83 -177.26
C PHE A 118 -1.17 -94.68 -176.95
N VAL A 119 -0.91 -94.15 -175.75
CA VAL A 119 0.42 -94.12 -175.12
C VAL A 119 0.32 -94.71 -173.71
N PRO A 120 1.40 -95.26 -173.13
CA PRO A 120 1.37 -95.77 -171.77
C PRO A 120 1.06 -94.66 -170.76
N ALA A 121 0.08 -94.87 -169.89
CA ALA A 121 -0.34 -93.90 -168.87
C ALA A 121 0.80 -93.48 -167.94
N ALA A 122 1.67 -94.44 -167.57
CA ALA A 122 2.84 -94.20 -166.74
C ALA A 122 3.91 -93.30 -167.39
N TYR A 123 3.80 -93.01 -168.69
CA TYR A 123 4.74 -92.19 -169.45
C TYR A 123 4.26 -90.74 -169.62
N VAL A 124 3.15 -90.32 -169.00
CA VAL A 124 2.56 -88.98 -169.17
C VAL A 124 2.07 -88.37 -167.83
N LYS A 125 2.07 -87.03 -167.70
CA LYS A 125 1.65 -86.30 -166.47
C LYS A 125 0.76 -85.09 -166.80
N LYS A 126 -0.33 -84.88 -166.03
CA LYS A 126 -1.24 -83.71 -166.15
C LYS A 126 -0.59 -82.38 -165.71
N ILE A 127 -1.10 -81.27 -166.27
CA ILE A 127 -0.70 -79.88 -165.96
C ILE A 127 -1.96 -79.09 -165.54
N GLU A 128 -1.86 -78.25 -164.51
CA GLU A 128 -2.91 -77.34 -164.01
C GLU A 128 -2.53 -75.87 -164.28
N ALA A 129 -3.52 -74.98 -164.43
CA ALA A 129 -3.35 -73.56 -164.72
C ALA A 129 -4.15 -72.68 -163.73
N GLY A 130 -3.64 -71.49 -163.40
CA GLY A 130 -4.18 -70.62 -162.35
C GLY A 130 -4.64 -69.23 -162.82
N LEU A 131 -5.42 -68.56 -161.95
CA LEU A 131 -6.06 -67.25 -162.16
C LEU A 131 -5.34 -66.10 -161.41
N THR A 132 -5.65 -64.84 -161.77
CA THR A 132 -4.92 -63.62 -161.36
C THR A 132 -5.70 -62.61 -160.51
N ALA A 133 -4.94 -61.74 -159.84
CA ALA A 133 -5.31 -60.94 -158.65
C ALA A 133 -6.50 -59.97 -158.74
N SER A 134 -7.14 -59.76 -159.89
CA SER A 134 -8.27 -58.82 -160.01
C SER A 134 -9.58 -59.32 -159.41
N GLN A 135 -9.68 -60.62 -159.11
CA GLN A 135 -10.93 -61.26 -158.63
C GLN A 135 -10.98 -61.43 -157.09
N GLN A 136 -9.89 -61.17 -156.36
CA GLN A 136 -9.86 -61.32 -154.90
C GLN A 136 -10.60 -60.19 -154.16
N ASN A 137 -10.45 -58.94 -154.61
CA ASN A 137 -10.92 -57.73 -153.90
C ASN A 137 -12.44 -57.50 -153.89
N LEU A 138 -13.22 -58.32 -154.59
CA LEU A 138 -14.69 -58.20 -154.66
C LEU A 138 -15.43 -59.14 -153.70
N ALA A 139 -14.72 -60.03 -152.99
CA ALA A 139 -15.32 -61.00 -152.06
C ALA A 139 -15.29 -60.56 -150.58
N ASP A 140 -14.37 -59.66 -150.19
CA ASP A 140 -14.18 -59.30 -148.77
C ASP A 140 -15.09 -58.16 -148.26
N SER A 141 -15.67 -57.34 -149.15
CA SER A 141 -16.41 -56.11 -148.78
C SER A 141 -17.85 -56.33 -148.33
N SER A 142 -18.37 -57.56 -148.43
CA SER A 142 -19.77 -57.91 -148.15
C SER A 142 -19.96 -58.88 -146.98
N SER A 143 -18.94 -59.10 -146.15
CA SER A 143 -19.07 -59.96 -144.96
C SER A 143 -19.68 -59.22 -143.75
N ILE A 144 -20.65 -59.86 -143.10
CA ILE A 144 -21.44 -59.31 -141.97
C ILE A 144 -20.56 -58.79 -140.81
N SER A 145 -19.38 -59.39 -140.62
CA SER A 145 -18.43 -59.03 -139.54
C SER A 145 -17.78 -57.65 -139.72
N ALA A 146 -17.58 -57.17 -140.95
CA ALA A 146 -16.95 -55.87 -141.18
C ALA A 146 -17.89 -54.71 -140.81
N ARG A 147 -19.18 -54.90 -141.10
CA ARG A 147 -20.22 -53.88 -140.86
C ARG A 147 -20.44 -53.60 -139.37
N GLN A 148 -20.49 -54.64 -138.54
CA GLN A 148 -20.68 -54.46 -137.09
C GLN A 148 -19.61 -53.58 -136.44
N SER A 149 -18.34 -53.79 -136.80
CA SER A 149 -17.21 -53.00 -136.25
C SER A 149 -17.29 -51.51 -136.61
N GLN A 150 -17.93 -51.17 -137.74
CA GLN A 150 -18.12 -49.78 -138.16
C GLN A 150 -19.16 -49.07 -137.29
N ILE A 151 -20.28 -49.73 -136.96
CA ILE A 151 -21.36 -49.18 -136.12
C ILE A 151 -20.82 -48.84 -134.72
N GLU A 152 -20.06 -49.76 -134.12
CA GLU A 152 -19.46 -49.59 -132.80
C GLU A 152 -18.51 -48.38 -132.75
N THR A 153 -17.64 -48.24 -133.75
CA THR A 153 -16.70 -47.11 -133.85
C THR A 153 -17.42 -45.77 -133.96
N GLN A 154 -18.53 -45.70 -134.71
CA GLN A 154 -19.32 -44.47 -134.86
C GLN A 154 -20.08 -44.10 -133.58
N TYR A 155 -20.56 -45.09 -132.83
CA TYR A 155 -21.20 -44.86 -131.53
C TYR A 155 -20.22 -44.31 -130.47
N ASP A 156 -19.01 -44.88 -130.36
CA ASP A 156 -18.01 -44.40 -129.41
C ASP A 156 -17.55 -42.96 -129.70
N GLN A 157 -17.40 -42.61 -130.98
CA GLN A 157 -17.10 -41.24 -131.43
C GLN A 157 -18.23 -40.26 -131.09
N LEU A 158 -19.48 -40.68 -131.32
CA LEU A 158 -20.68 -39.89 -130.97
C LEU A 158 -20.75 -39.60 -129.46
N LEU A 159 -20.44 -40.59 -128.62
CA LEU A 159 -20.43 -40.45 -127.17
C LEU A 159 -19.32 -39.51 -126.66
N ALA A 160 -18.13 -39.58 -127.27
CA ALA A 160 -17.02 -38.68 -126.95
C ALA A 160 -17.36 -37.22 -127.25
N LEU A 161 -17.91 -36.94 -128.44
CA LEU A 161 -18.37 -35.61 -128.84
C LEU A 161 -19.51 -35.10 -127.94
N ALA A 162 -20.42 -35.98 -127.52
CA ALA A 162 -21.48 -35.63 -126.58
C ALA A 162 -20.92 -35.15 -125.24
N ARG A 163 -19.94 -35.88 -124.66
CA ARG A 163 -19.29 -35.50 -123.40
C ARG A 163 -18.46 -34.22 -123.53
N GLU A 164 -17.78 -34.01 -124.67
CA GLU A 164 -17.06 -32.76 -124.94
C GLU A 164 -18.01 -31.55 -124.98
N ARG A 165 -19.17 -31.66 -125.63
CA ARG A 165 -20.19 -30.60 -125.63
C ARG A 165 -20.81 -30.38 -124.25
N GLN A 166 -21.02 -31.44 -123.46
CA GLN A 166 -21.54 -31.33 -122.09
C GLN A 166 -20.60 -30.51 -121.19
N ASN A 167 -19.29 -30.78 -121.26
CA ASN A 167 -18.29 -30.02 -120.49
C ASN A 167 -18.30 -28.53 -120.86
N LYS A 168 -18.30 -28.20 -122.17
CA LYS A 168 -18.34 -26.80 -122.64
C LYS A 168 -19.63 -26.07 -122.27
N LEU A 169 -20.78 -26.77 -122.26
CA LEU A 169 -22.04 -26.21 -121.74
C LEU A 169 -21.94 -25.90 -120.24
N ASN A 170 -21.39 -26.82 -119.44
CA ASN A 170 -21.18 -26.64 -117.99
C ASN A 170 -20.20 -25.50 -117.68
N GLU A 171 -19.10 -25.40 -118.44
CA GLU A 171 -18.14 -24.28 -118.37
C GLU A 171 -18.81 -22.94 -118.71
N THR A 172 -19.68 -22.90 -119.73
CA THR A 172 -20.40 -21.69 -120.13
C THR A 172 -21.39 -21.23 -119.06
N VAL A 173 -22.14 -22.15 -118.45
CA VAL A 173 -23.01 -21.85 -117.29
C VAL A 173 -22.21 -21.28 -116.13
N LYS A 174 -21.11 -21.94 -115.73
CA LYS A 174 -20.22 -21.47 -114.65
C LYS A 174 -19.66 -20.07 -114.93
N ALA A 175 -19.31 -19.76 -116.17
CA ALA A 175 -18.82 -18.44 -116.57
C ALA A 175 -19.88 -17.34 -116.39
N TYR A 176 -21.15 -17.59 -116.73
CA TYR A 176 -22.23 -16.62 -116.51
C TYR A 176 -22.56 -16.44 -115.02
N VAL A 177 -22.64 -17.54 -114.26
CA VAL A 177 -22.84 -17.51 -112.79
C VAL A 177 -21.75 -16.65 -112.13
N LEU A 178 -20.48 -16.89 -112.47
CA LEU A 178 -19.33 -16.16 -111.92
C LEU A 178 -19.42 -14.64 -112.20
N VAL A 179 -19.87 -14.24 -113.39
CA VAL A 179 -20.05 -12.81 -113.75
C VAL A 179 -21.21 -12.18 -112.97
N ARG A 180 -22.32 -12.91 -112.77
CA ARG A 180 -23.44 -12.44 -111.94
C ARG A 180 -23.01 -12.26 -110.49
N GLU A 181 -22.36 -13.25 -109.90
CA GLU A 181 -21.88 -13.18 -108.53
C GLU A 181 -20.80 -12.10 -108.32
N ALA A 182 -19.94 -11.85 -109.32
CA ALA A 182 -19.00 -10.73 -109.32
C ALA A 182 -19.70 -9.37 -109.34
N ALA A 183 -20.79 -9.20 -110.09
CA ALA A 183 -21.59 -7.98 -110.09
C ALA A 183 -22.35 -7.77 -108.77
N GLU A 184 -22.90 -8.84 -108.18
CA GLU A 184 -23.50 -8.82 -106.85
C GLU A 184 -22.48 -8.41 -105.78
N LEU A 185 -21.32 -9.06 -105.74
CA LEU A 185 -20.27 -8.77 -104.77
C LEU A 185 -19.66 -7.36 -104.97
N ALA A 186 -19.47 -6.90 -106.21
CA ALA A 186 -19.04 -5.52 -106.48
C ALA A 186 -20.05 -4.47 -105.97
N THR A 187 -21.34 -4.77 -106.06
CA THR A 187 -22.41 -3.89 -105.55
C THR A 187 -22.40 -3.87 -104.02
N TRP A 188 -22.22 -5.02 -103.38
CA TRP A 188 -22.07 -5.15 -101.93
C TRP A 188 -20.81 -4.43 -101.42
N ILE A 189 -19.65 -4.59 -102.08
CA ILE A 189 -18.40 -3.91 -101.70
C ILE A 189 -18.63 -2.39 -101.70
N LYS A 190 -19.24 -1.85 -102.76
CA LYS A 190 -19.51 -0.41 -102.87
C LYS A 190 -20.45 0.11 -101.78
N ASP A 191 -21.47 -0.65 -101.39
CA ASP A 191 -22.34 -0.28 -100.27
C ASP A 191 -21.56 -0.26 -98.94
N LYS A 192 -20.75 -1.28 -98.70
CA LYS A 192 -19.92 -1.39 -97.48
C LYS A 192 -18.79 -0.36 -97.44
N GLU A 193 -18.19 0.03 -98.57
CA GLU A 193 -17.22 1.14 -98.64
C GLU A 193 -17.83 2.46 -98.15
N ASN A 194 -19.08 2.78 -98.54
CA ASN A 194 -19.76 3.99 -98.05
C ASN A 194 -19.99 3.96 -96.53
N HIS A 195 -20.27 2.78 -95.96
CA HIS A 195 -20.43 2.60 -94.52
C HIS A 195 -19.08 2.69 -93.77
N ALA A 196 -17.99 2.17 -94.35
CA ALA A 196 -16.65 2.25 -93.78
C ALA A 196 -16.04 3.66 -93.82
N GLN A 197 -16.47 4.51 -94.76
CA GLN A 197 -16.05 5.92 -94.89
C GLN A 197 -16.67 6.87 -93.86
N VAL A 198 -17.61 6.42 -93.01
CA VAL A 198 -18.17 7.23 -91.93
C VAL A 198 -17.08 7.49 -90.87
N GLN A 199 -16.65 8.75 -90.73
CA GLN A 199 -15.55 9.13 -89.83
C GLN A 199 -15.97 9.36 -88.36
N ASP A 200 -17.25 9.56 -88.09
CA ASP A 200 -17.77 9.74 -86.73
C ASP A 200 -17.46 8.51 -85.86
N VAL A 201 -16.83 8.69 -84.69
CA VAL A 201 -16.48 7.62 -83.74
C VAL A 201 -17.37 7.59 -82.49
N GLY A 202 -18.27 8.56 -82.32
CA GLY A 202 -19.09 8.73 -81.10
C GLY A 202 -18.46 9.65 -80.06
N GLU A 203 -19.31 10.37 -79.32
CA GLU A 203 -18.89 11.39 -78.34
C GLU A 203 -18.69 10.83 -76.91
N ASP A 204 -19.22 9.63 -76.62
CA ASP A 204 -19.15 8.95 -75.33
C ASP A 204 -18.89 7.43 -75.48
N LEU A 205 -18.60 6.75 -74.37
CA LEU A 205 -18.25 5.31 -74.38
C LEU A 205 -19.38 4.44 -74.93
N GLU A 206 -20.64 4.68 -74.53
CA GLU A 206 -21.80 3.92 -74.98
C GLU A 206 -22.04 4.05 -76.48
N GLN A 207 -21.86 5.24 -77.05
CA GLN A 207 -21.90 5.46 -78.49
C GLN A 207 -20.77 4.70 -79.20
N VAL A 208 -19.54 4.77 -78.68
CA VAL A 208 -18.39 4.02 -79.23
C VAL A 208 -18.64 2.51 -79.16
N GLU A 209 -19.13 1.97 -78.05
CA GLU A 209 -19.45 0.54 -77.90
C GLU A 209 -20.55 0.10 -78.89
N VAL A 210 -21.58 0.92 -79.10
CA VAL A 210 -22.62 0.65 -80.10
C VAL A 210 -22.06 0.71 -81.52
N MET A 211 -21.12 1.61 -81.82
CA MET A 211 -20.43 1.65 -83.12
C MET A 211 -19.48 0.48 -83.31
N GLN A 212 -18.71 0.11 -82.28
CA GLN A 212 -17.83 -1.05 -82.27
C GLN A 212 -18.61 -2.33 -82.51
N LYS A 213 -19.75 -2.53 -81.83
CA LYS A 213 -20.61 -3.70 -82.07
C LYS A 213 -21.13 -3.79 -83.51
N LYS A 214 -21.62 -2.67 -84.07
CA LYS A 214 -22.03 -2.61 -85.49
C LYS A 214 -20.86 -2.90 -86.44
N PHE A 215 -19.65 -2.52 -86.05
CA PHE A 215 -18.43 -2.75 -86.81
C PHE A 215 -17.94 -4.20 -86.69
N ASP A 216 -18.13 -4.87 -85.54
CA ASP A 216 -17.86 -6.29 -85.36
C ASP A 216 -18.82 -7.15 -86.19
N ASP A 217 -20.12 -6.80 -86.21
CA ASP A 217 -21.12 -7.39 -87.11
C ASP A 217 -20.68 -7.23 -88.59
N PHE A 218 -20.22 -6.03 -88.96
CA PHE A 218 -19.66 -5.74 -90.30
C PHE A 218 -18.39 -6.55 -90.61
N GLN A 219 -17.49 -6.77 -89.65
CA GLN A 219 -16.32 -7.64 -89.84
C GLN A 219 -16.72 -9.10 -90.04
N SER A 220 -17.78 -9.57 -89.39
CA SER A 220 -18.32 -10.91 -89.60
C SER A 220 -18.86 -11.07 -91.03
N ASP A 221 -19.63 -10.10 -91.51
CA ASP A 221 -20.08 -10.04 -92.91
C ASP A 221 -18.88 -10.04 -93.89
N LEU A 222 -17.82 -9.29 -93.57
CA LEU A 222 -16.63 -9.17 -94.42
C LEU A 222 -15.86 -10.50 -94.50
N LYS A 223 -15.65 -11.21 -93.38
CA LYS A 223 -15.03 -12.55 -93.39
C LYS A 223 -15.84 -13.57 -94.20
N ALA A 224 -17.18 -13.50 -94.18
CA ALA A 224 -18.02 -14.38 -94.99
C ALA A 224 -17.85 -14.13 -96.50
N ASN A 225 -17.69 -12.87 -96.90
CA ASN A 225 -17.48 -12.50 -98.31
C ASN A 225 -16.02 -12.70 -98.77
N GLU A 226 -15.04 -12.72 -97.86
CA GLU A 226 -13.65 -13.10 -98.16
C GLU A 226 -13.57 -14.53 -98.72
N VAL A 227 -14.32 -15.47 -98.12
CA VAL A 227 -14.43 -16.86 -98.59
C VAL A 227 -15.09 -16.91 -99.98
N ARG A 228 -16.20 -16.17 -100.18
CA ARG A 228 -16.89 -16.09 -101.48
C ARG A 228 -15.97 -15.57 -102.58
N LEU A 229 -15.17 -14.53 -102.30
CA LEU A 229 -14.21 -13.99 -103.25
C LEU A 229 -13.09 -15.00 -103.59
N ALA A 230 -12.62 -15.76 -102.59
CA ALA A 230 -11.62 -16.82 -102.82
C ALA A 230 -12.15 -17.94 -103.72
N GLU A 231 -13.38 -18.42 -103.47
CA GLU A 231 -14.05 -19.43 -104.31
C GLU A 231 -14.25 -18.93 -105.76
N MET A 232 -14.68 -17.69 -105.94
CA MET A 232 -14.84 -17.06 -107.25
C MET A 232 -13.52 -16.94 -108.01
N ASN A 233 -12.43 -16.54 -107.32
CA ASN A 233 -11.09 -16.51 -107.90
C ASN A 233 -10.62 -17.92 -108.33
N GLU A 234 -10.93 -18.97 -107.57
CA GLU A 234 -10.60 -20.35 -107.94
C GLU A 234 -11.37 -20.80 -109.20
N ILE A 235 -12.68 -20.56 -109.26
CA ILE A 235 -13.52 -20.88 -110.44
C ILE A 235 -12.99 -20.17 -111.68
N ALA A 236 -12.55 -18.92 -111.55
CA ALA A 236 -11.96 -18.16 -112.64
C ALA A 236 -10.64 -18.76 -113.15
N MET A 237 -9.75 -19.17 -112.23
CA MET A 237 -8.51 -19.85 -112.60
C MET A 237 -8.77 -21.18 -113.34
N GLN A 238 -9.78 -21.94 -112.90
CA GLN A 238 -10.21 -23.17 -113.58
C GLN A 238 -10.68 -22.88 -115.01
N LEU A 239 -11.58 -21.89 -115.20
CA LEU A 239 -12.07 -21.48 -116.53
C LEU A 239 -10.96 -20.94 -117.44
N MET A 240 -9.98 -20.22 -116.90
CA MET A 240 -8.82 -19.72 -117.66
C MET A 240 -7.87 -20.82 -118.13
N SER A 241 -7.77 -21.94 -117.39
CA SER A 241 -6.81 -23.02 -117.68
C SER A 241 -7.17 -23.86 -118.91
N LEU A 242 -8.43 -23.83 -119.35
CA LEU A 242 -8.98 -24.73 -120.37
C LEU A 242 -9.05 -24.11 -121.79
N GLY A 243 -8.96 -22.78 -121.93
CA GLY A 243 -8.91 -22.14 -123.24
C GLY A 243 -8.89 -20.62 -123.22
N GLN A 244 -7.94 -20.00 -123.91
CA GLN A 244 -7.85 -18.55 -124.04
C GLN A 244 -8.91 -18.01 -125.01
N THR A 245 -10.06 -17.64 -124.46
CA THR A 245 -11.15 -16.96 -125.18
C THR A 245 -11.24 -15.48 -124.78
N GLU A 246 -11.87 -14.65 -125.63
CA GLU A 246 -12.14 -13.24 -125.30
C GLU A 246 -13.04 -13.09 -124.05
N ALA A 247 -13.89 -14.10 -123.78
CA ALA A 247 -14.71 -14.17 -122.57
C ALA A 247 -13.85 -14.37 -121.31
N ALA A 248 -12.85 -15.26 -121.34
CA ALA A 248 -11.95 -15.48 -120.21
C ALA A 248 -11.15 -14.22 -119.84
N LEU A 249 -10.71 -13.44 -120.83
CA LEU A 249 -10.04 -12.14 -120.61
C LEU A 249 -10.96 -11.09 -119.96
N LYS A 250 -12.25 -11.07 -120.32
CA LYS A 250 -13.26 -10.19 -119.71
C LYS A 250 -13.52 -10.57 -118.26
N ILE A 251 -13.68 -11.87 -117.97
CA ILE A 251 -13.83 -12.41 -116.61
C ILE A 251 -12.59 -12.07 -115.75
N GLN A 252 -11.38 -12.27 -116.27
CA GLN A 252 -10.14 -11.91 -115.59
C GLN A 252 -10.09 -10.42 -115.23
N THR A 253 -10.46 -9.54 -116.18
CA THR A 253 -10.47 -8.08 -115.94
C THR A 253 -11.48 -7.69 -114.87
N GLN A 254 -12.68 -8.29 -114.89
CA GLN A 254 -13.73 -8.03 -113.91
C GLN A 254 -13.35 -8.51 -112.50
N LEU A 255 -12.69 -9.66 -112.38
CA LEU A 255 -12.23 -10.15 -111.09
C LEU A 255 -10.99 -9.40 -110.57
N GLN A 256 -10.10 -8.90 -111.43
CA GLN A 256 -9.03 -8.02 -110.97
C GLN A 256 -9.61 -6.74 -110.35
N ASP A 257 -10.53 -6.08 -111.04
CA ASP A 257 -11.26 -4.90 -110.53
C ASP A 257 -12.03 -5.20 -109.22
N LEU A 258 -12.57 -6.42 -109.08
CA LEU A 258 -13.22 -6.86 -107.84
C LEU A 258 -12.23 -7.06 -106.68
N ASN A 259 -11.06 -7.67 -106.92
CA ASN A 259 -10.01 -7.87 -105.91
C ASN A 259 -9.34 -6.54 -105.51
N ASP A 260 -9.18 -5.60 -106.44
CA ASP A 260 -8.64 -4.26 -106.17
C ASP A 260 -9.61 -3.48 -105.25
N LYS A 261 -10.93 -3.54 -105.53
CA LYS A 261 -11.98 -2.96 -104.67
C LYS A 261 -12.09 -3.67 -103.32
N TRP A 262 -11.91 -4.99 -103.27
CA TRP A 262 -11.85 -5.72 -102.01
C TRP A 262 -10.69 -5.24 -101.14
N SER A 263 -9.52 -5.05 -101.73
CA SER A 263 -8.32 -4.54 -101.04
C SER A 263 -8.52 -3.11 -100.52
N SER A 264 -9.19 -2.25 -101.29
CA SER A 264 -9.63 -0.90 -100.86
C SER A 264 -10.54 -0.96 -99.64
N LEU A 265 -11.60 -1.77 -99.69
CA LEU A 265 -12.53 -1.97 -98.58
C LEU A 265 -11.83 -2.53 -97.33
N GLN A 266 -10.90 -3.48 -97.51
CA GLN A 266 -10.13 -4.07 -96.41
C GLN A 266 -9.22 -3.03 -95.73
N GLN A 267 -8.57 -2.14 -96.49
CA GLN A 267 -7.79 -1.04 -95.93
C GLN A 267 -8.67 -0.04 -95.16
N LEU A 268 -9.77 0.43 -95.76
CA LEU A 268 -10.73 1.34 -95.09
C LEU A 268 -11.29 0.73 -93.80
N THR A 269 -11.59 -0.57 -93.82
CA THR A 269 -12.04 -1.31 -92.64
C THR A 269 -10.96 -1.37 -91.57
N GLN A 270 -9.69 -1.61 -91.93
CA GLN A 270 -8.58 -1.65 -90.98
C GLN A 270 -8.32 -0.28 -90.34
N GLU A 271 -8.37 0.80 -91.13
CA GLU A 271 -8.26 2.19 -90.64
C GLU A 271 -9.41 2.50 -89.67
N ARG A 272 -10.65 2.15 -90.04
CA ARG A 272 -11.84 2.32 -89.18
C ARG A 272 -11.75 1.52 -87.88
N ALA A 273 -11.20 0.31 -87.91
CA ALA A 273 -10.95 -0.50 -86.71
C ALA A 273 -9.97 0.19 -85.75
N THR A 274 -8.89 0.80 -86.28
CA THR A 274 -7.93 1.55 -85.43
C THR A 274 -8.53 2.82 -84.83
N GLN A 275 -9.39 3.53 -85.58
CA GLN A 275 -10.08 4.72 -85.09
C GLN A 275 -11.07 4.39 -83.96
N LEU A 276 -11.94 3.40 -84.14
CA LEU A 276 -12.89 2.98 -83.10
C LEU A 276 -12.18 2.40 -81.88
N GLY A 277 -11.11 1.62 -82.07
CA GLY A 277 -10.29 1.10 -80.97
C GLY A 277 -9.61 2.19 -80.14
N SER A 278 -9.04 3.21 -80.79
CA SER A 278 -8.45 4.38 -80.13
C SER A 278 -9.51 5.18 -79.35
N ALA A 279 -10.63 5.52 -80.00
CA ALA A 279 -11.74 6.23 -79.37
C ALA A 279 -12.30 5.47 -78.15
N HIS A 280 -12.41 4.14 -78.25
CA HIS A 280 -12.85 3.29 -77.15
C HIS A 280 -11.88 3.30 -75.97
N GLU A 281 -10.57 3.21 -76.20
CA GLU A 281 -9.57 3.30 -75.13
C GLU A 281 -9.62 4.65 -74.40
N VAL A 282 -9.76 5.76 -75.14
CA VAL A 282 -9.80 7.12 -74.56
C VAL A 282 -11.12 7.37 -73.81
N GLN A 283 -12.27 7.02 -74.41
CA GLN A 283 -13.56 7.23 -73.74
C GLN A 283 -13.75 6.31 -72.53
N ARG A 284 -13.17 5.10 -72.55
CA ARG A 284 -13.12 4.25 -71.37
C ARG A 284 -12.30 4.89 -70.25
N PHE A 285 -11.15 5.50 -70.56
CA PHE A 285 -10.40 6.26 -69.56
C PHE A 285 -11.21 7.44 -69.01
N HIS A 286 -11.92 8.20 -69.85
CA HIS A 286 -12.80 9.27 -69.37
C HIS A 286 -13.89 8.77 -68.42
N ARG A 287 -14.54 7.64 -68.76
CA ARG A 287 -15.53 6.96 -67.92
C ARG A 287 -14.94 6.54 -66.57
N ASP A 288 -13.81 5.83 -66.59
CA ASP A 288 -13.11 5.38 -65.38
C ASP A 288 -12.66 6.56 -64.49
N VAL A 289 -12.27 7.71 -65.08
CA VAL A 289 -11.99 8.95 -64.35
C VAL A 289 -13.24 9.48 -63.68
N ASP A 290 -14.33 9.68 -64.43
CA ASP A 290 -15.55 10.29 -63.90
C ASP A 290 -16.22 9.43 -62.81
N GLU A 291 -16.22 8.10 -62.97
CA GLU A 291 -16.63 7.18 -61.89
C GLU A 291 -15.75 7.30 -60.63
N THR A 292 -14.45 7.53 -60.79
CA THR A 292 -13.53 7.73 -59.66
C THR A 292 -13.73 9.12 -59.02
N LYS A 293 -14.10 10.14 -59.79
CA LYS A 293 -14.47 11.48 -59.28
C LYS A 293 -15.75 11.42 -58.43
N ASP A 294 -16.77 10.68 -58.87
CA ASP A 294 -18.00 10.46 -58.08
C ASP A 294 -17.66 9.82 -56.71
N TRP A 295 -16.73 8.86 -56.68
CA TRP A 295 -16.28 8.24 -55.42
C TRP A 295 -15.47 9.23 -54.55
N ILE A 296 -14.61 10.07 -55.14
CA ILE A 296 -13.89 11.14 -54.45
C ILE A 296 -14.88 12.12 -53.79
N GLN A 297 -15.94 12.51 -54.51
CA GLN A 297 -16.98 13.38 -53.98
C GLN A 297 -17.74 12.73 -52.81
N GLU A 298 -18.12 11.45 -52.91
CA GLU A 298 -18.75 10.71 -51.80
C GLU A 298 -17.89 10.75 -50.52
N LYS A 299 -16.56 10.57 -50.66
CA LYS A 299 -15.64 10.63 -49.51
C LYS A 299 -15.40 12.06 -49.01
N ASP A 300 -15.46 13.07 -49.87
CA ASP A 300 -15.41 14.48 -49.44
C ASP A 300 -16.65 14.86 -48.62
N GLU A 301 -17.83 14.45 -49.08
CA GLU A 301 -19.10 14.62 -48.36
C GLU A 301 -19.07 13.91 -47.00
N ALA A 302 -18.51 12.70 -46.93
CA ALA A 302 -18.30 12.00 -45.66
C ALA A 302 -17.32 12.71 -44.70
N LEU A 303 -16.38 13.51 -45.23
CA LEU A 303 -15.43 14.32 -44.46
C LEU A 303 -16.00 15.66 -43.96
N ASN A 304 -17.09 16.18 -44.55
CA ASN A 304 -17.71 17.48 -44.21
C ASN A 304 -18.38 17.55 -42.81
N ASN A 305 -18.35 16.48 -42.01
CA ASN A 305 -18.95 16.45 -40.67
C ASN A 305 -18.00 17.00 -39.59
N ASP A 306 -18.17 18.23 -39.08
CA ASP A 306 -17.29 18.79 -38.04
C ASP A 306 -17.40 18.14 -36.63
N ASP A 307 -18.20 17.08 -36.43
CA ASP A 307 -18.23 16.35 -35.17
C ASP A 307 -16.89 15.64 -34.87
N LEU A 308 -16.32 16.00 -33.71
CA LEU A 308 -15.09 15.43 -33.15
C LEU A 308 -15.37 14.49 -31.97
N GLY A 309 -16.60 14.45 -31.44
CA GLY A 309 -16.96 13.72 -30.22
C GLY A 309 -16.98 14.60 -28.97
N LYS A 310 -17.65 14.12 -27.92
CA LYS A 310 -17.89 14.87 -26.66
C LYS A 310 -17.40 14.14 -25.40
N ASP A 311 -16.94 12.91 -25.56
CA ASP A 311 -16.40 12.04 -24.53
C ASP A 311 -15.44 11.03 -25.15
N LEU A 312 -14.61 10.38 -24.34
CA LEU A 312 -13.57 9.47 -24.81
C LEU A 312 -14.11 8.33 -25.70
N ARG A 313 -15.33 7.82 -25.46
CA ARG A 313 -15.93 6.73 -26.25
C ARG A 313 -16.43 7.23 -27.60
N THR A 314 -17.06 8.41 -27.64
CA THR A 314 -17.52 9.00 -28.91
C THR A 314 -16.36 9.40 -29.81
N VAL A 315 -15.29 10.01 -29.27
CA VAL A 315 -14.09 10.30 -30.07
C VAL A 315 -13.45 9.01 -30.61
N GLN A 316 -13.28 7.97 -29.79
CA GLN A 316 -12.74 6.68 -30.25
C GLN A 316 -13.60 5.99 -31.32
N ALA A 317 -14.92 6.16 -31.29
CA ALA A 317 -15.81 5.65 -32.33
C ALA A 317 -15.62 6.42 -33.65
N LEU A 318 -15.47 7.75 -33.59
CA LEU A 318 -15.18 8.60 -34.74
C LEU A 318 -13.79 8.34 -35.33
N GLN A 319 -12.77 8.12 -34.50
CA GLN A 319 -11.44 7.70 -34.94
C GLN A 319 -11.50 6.37 -35.72
N ARG A 320 -12.15 5.32 -35.20
CA ARG A 320 -12.32 4.05 -35.93
C ARG A 320 -13.10 4.21 -37.24
N LYS A 321 -14.10 5.09 -37.28
CA LYS A 321 -14.83 5.43 -38.52
C LYS A 321 -13.90 6.13 -39.52
N HIS A 322 -13.05 7.03 -39.05
CA HIS A 322 -12.06 7.72 -39.87
C HIS A 322 -10.96 6.77 -40.39
N GLU A 323 -10.45 5.84 -39.57
CA GLU A 323 -9.57 4.76 -40.06
C GLU A 323 -10.26 3.92 -41.15
N GLY A 324 -11.58 3.74 -41.08
CA GLY A 324 -12.37 3.12 -42.15
C GLY A 324 -12.23 3.89 -43.45
N LEU A 325 -12.48 5.20 -43.40
CA LEU A 325 -12.30 6.11 -44.52
C LEU A 325 -10.84 6.14 -45.02
N GLU A 326 -9.82 6.10 -44.15
CA GLU A 326 -8.42 6.02 -44.58
C GLU A 326 -8.11 4.75 -45.40
N ARG A 327 -8.79 3.63 -45.14
CA ARG A 327 -8.67 2.40 -45.95
C ARG A 327 -9.35 2.54 -47.31
N ASP A 328 -10.53 3.18 -47.36
CA ASP A 328 -11.21 3.53 -48.61
C ASP A 328 -10.34 4.47 -49.47
N LEU A 329 -9.74 5.49 -48.83
CA LEU A 329 -8.82 6.43 -49.47
C LEU A 329 -7.57 5.72 -50.01
N ALA A 330 -6.99 4.76 -49.30
CA ALA A 330 -5.86 3.99 -49.82
C ALA A 330 -6.19 3.27 -51.14
N ALA A 331 -7.39 2.67 -51.24
CA ALA A 331 -7.87 2.04 -52.48
C ALA A 331 -8.12 3.06 -53.61
N LEU A 332 -8.67 4.23 -53.30
CA LEU A 332 -8.80 5.34 -54.26
C LEU A 332 -7.44 5.84 -54.77
N GLY A 333 -6.46 5.99 -53.89
CA GLY A 333 -5.10 6.38 -54.28
C GLY A 333 -4.40 5.37 -55.19
N ASP A 334 -4.70 4.07 -55.04
CA ASP A 334 -4.24 3.03 -55.96
C ASP A 334 -4.96 3.10 -57.32
N LYS A 335 -6.27 3.36 -57.35
CA LYS A 335 -7.03 3.58 -58.59
C LYS A 335 -6.54 4.82 -59.35
N ILE A 336 -6.26 5.92 -58.65
CA ILE A 336 -5.73 7.15 -59.28
C ILE A 336 -4.34 6.91 -59.87
N ARG A 337 -3.48 6.13 -59.21
CA ARG A 337 -2.18 5.75 -59.79
C ARG A 337 -2.32 4.94 -61.08
N GLN A 338 -3.30 4.02 -61.15
CA GLN A 338 -3.63 3.28 -62.37
C GLN A 338 -4.18 4.20 -63.47
N LEU A 339 -4.98 5.22 -63.10
CA LEU A 339 -5.46 6.24 -64.02
C LEU A 339 -4.32 7.12 -64.54
N ASP A 340 -3.36 7.51 -63.70
CA ASP A 340 -2.15 8.22 -64.13
C ASP A 340 -1.31 7.38 -65.11
N GLU A 341 -1.07 6.11 -64.81
CA GLU A 341 -0.37 5.19 -65.72
C GLU A 341 -1.09 5.06 -67.06
N THR A 342 -2.43 4.97 -67.02
CA THR A 342 -3.28 4.89 -68.22
C THR A 342 -3.25 6.20 -69.02
N ALA A 343 -3.41 7.35 -68.37
CA ALA A 343 -3.34 8.67 -68.98
C ALA A 343 -1.99 8.91 -69.67
N ASN A 344 -0.88 8.64 -68.96
CA ASN A 344 0.47 8.76 -69.51
C ASN A 344 0.69 7.87 -70.74
N ARG A 345 0.11 6.66 -70.76
CA ARG A 345 0.13 5.78 -71.93
C ARG A 345 -0.69 6.35 -73.08
N LEU A 346 -1.95 6.75 -72.83
CA LEU A 346 -2.86 7.28 -73.84
C LEU A 346 -2.33 8.57 -74.48
N MET A 347 -1.71 9.47 -73.71
CA MET A 347 -1.05 10.67 -74.25
C MET A 347 0.11 10.35 -75.22
N GLN A 348 0.76 9.19 -75.08
CA GLN A 348 1.83 8.75 -75.98
C GLN A 348 1.30 8.01 -77.21
N THR A 349 0.21 7.23 -77.07
CA THR A 349 -0.35 6.42 -78.17
C THR A 349 -1.37 7.17 -79.02
N HIS A 350 -2.08 8.16 -78.45
CA HIS A 350 -3.17 8.92 -79.08
C HIS A 350 -2.94 10.45 -78.89
N PRO A 351 -1.92 11.05 -79.57
CA PRO A 351 -1.53 12.44 -79.36
C PRO A 351 -2.64 13.47 -79.59
N GLU A 352 -3.58 13.16 -80.48
CA GLU A 352 -4.77 13.97 -80.82
C GLU A 352 -5.71 14.21 -79.63
N THR A 353 -5.77 13.29 -78.67
CA THR A 353 -6.57 13.41 -77.44
C THR A 353 -5.75 13.81 -76.21
N ALA A 354 -4.43 13.92 -76.34
CA ALA A 354 -3.52 14.05 -75.20
C ALA A 354 -3.80 15.28 -74.31
N GLU A 355 -4.21 16.41 -74.87
CA GLU A 355 -4.57 17.62 -74.09
C GLU A 355 -5.82 17.40 -73.23
N GLN A 356 -6.84 16.69 -73.75
CA GLN A 356 -8.06 16.34 -73.02
C GLN A 356 -7.76 15.31 -71.93
N THR A 357 -6.99 14.28 -72.26
CA THR A 357 -6.51 13.25 -71.33
C THR A 357 -5.75 13.88 -70.17
N TYR A 358 -4.83 14.81 -70.45
CA TYR A 358 -4.07 15.54 -69.44
C TYR A 358 -4.95 16.45 -68.57
N ALA A 359 -5.95 17.12 -69.16
CA ALA A 359 -6.87 17.96 -68.41
C ALA A 359 -7.67 17.15 -67.38
N LYS A 360 -8.25 16.01 -67.80
CA LYS A 360 -8.93 15.04 -66.91
C LYS A 360 -8.00 14.49 -65.84
N GLN A 361 -6.78 14.09 -66.22
CA GLN A 361 -5.75 13.60 -65.30
C GLN A 361 -5.38 14.63 -64.22
N ARG A 362 -5.22 15.90 -64.61
CA ARG A 362 -4.88 16.98 -63.67
C ARG A 362 -6.02 17.27 -62.71
N GLU A 363 -7.25 17.31 -63.21
CA GLU A 363 -8.45 17.58 -62.42
C GLU A 363 -8.65 16.55 -61.29
N ILE A 364 -8.62 15.25 -61.60
CA ILE A 364 -8.78 14.20 -60.57
C ILE A 364 -7.63 14.20 -59.54
N ASN A 365 -6.40 14.54 -59.96
CA ASN A 365 -5.27 14.69 -59.04
C ASN A 365 -5.39 15.93 -58.12
N GLU A 366 -5.93 17.04 -58.62
CA GLU A 366 -6.22 18.25 -57.83
C GLU A 366 -7.31 17.97 -56.77
N GLU A 367 -8.39 17.26 -57.14
CA GLU A 367 -9.45 16.85 -56.22
C GLU A 367 -8.94 15.84 -55.17
N TRP A 368 -8.16 14.84 -55.59
CA TRP A 368 -7.52 13.86 -54.70
C TRP A 368 -6.58 14.49 -53.67
N THR A 369 -5.80 15.48 -54.09
CA THR A 369 -4.89 16.21 -53.20
C THR A 369 -5.67 16.98 -52.13
N GLN A 370 -6.79 17.60 -52.50
CA GLN A 370 -7.69 18.29 -51.56
C GLN A 370 -8.35 17.33 -50.58
N LEU A 371 -8.90 16.21 -51.08
CA LEU A 371 -9.51 15.15 -50.27
C LEU A 371 -8.53 14.59 -49.23
N THR A 372 -7.30 14.30 -49.66
CA THR A 372 -6.23 13.78 -48.79
C THR A 372 -5.82 14.80 -47.72
N ALA A 373 -5.66 16.08 -48.07
CA ALA A 373 -5.34 17.14 -47.11
C ALA A 373 -6.46 17.31 -46.06
N LYS A 374 -7.73 17.25 -46.50
CA LYS A 374 -8.92 17.34 -45.64
C LYS A 374 -9.03 16.15 -44.69
N ALA A 375 -8.75 14.93 -45.18
CA ALA A 375 -8.69 13.73 -44.36
C ALA A 375 -7.63 13.85 -43.25
N ASN A 376 -6.40 14.25 -43.61
CA ASN A 376 -5.32 14.45 -42.64
C ASN A 376 -5.66 15.53 -41.60
N SER A 377 -6.20 16.68 -42.01
CA SER A 377 -6.63 17.73 -41.06
C SER A 377 -7.74 17.25 -40.11
N ARG A 378 -8.66 16.40 -40.59
CA ARG A 378 -9.66 15.76 -39.72
C ARG A 378 -9.01 14.80 -38.72
N LYS A 379 -8.02 14.01 -39.16
CA LYS A 379 -7.27 13.08 -38.32
C LYS A 379 -6.58 13.80 -37.15
N GLU A 380 -5.88 14.90 -37.42
CA GLU A 380 -5.25 15.74 -36.40
C GLU A 380 -6.27 16.26 -35.39
N LYS A 381 -7.39 16.85 -35.85
CA LYS A 381 -8.48 17.30 -34.97
C LYS A 381 -9.09 16.19 -34.10
N LEU A 382 -9.20 14.97 -34.63
CA LEU A 382 -9.70 13.80 -33.89
C LEU A 382 -8.68 13.24 -32.90
N LEU A 383 -7.37 13.43 -33.13
CA LEU A 383 -6.32 13.09 -32.16
C LEU A 383 -6.30 14.13 -31.02
N ASP A 384 -6.30 15.42 -31.35
CA ASP A 384 -6.42 16.51 -30.38
C ASP A 384 -7.67 16.37 -29.50
N SER A 385 -8.83 16.07 -30.11
CA SER A 385 -10.08 15.87 -29.35
C SER A 385 -10.02 14.64 -28.43
N TYR A 386 -9.30 13.58 -28.85
CA TYR A 386 -9.11 12.39 -28.02
C TYR A 386 -8.23 12.69 -26.80
N ASP A 387 -7.12 13.38 -27.00
CA ASP A 387 -6.23 13.77 -25.90
C ASP A 387 -6.91 14.73 -24.93
N LEU A 388 -7.72 15.69 -25.42
CA LEU A 388 -8.56 16.52 -24.56
C LEU A 388 -9.59 15.70 -23.76
N GLN A 389 -10.32 14.79 -24.41
CA GLN A 389 -11.32 13.98 -23.69
C GLN A 389 -10.70 12.98 -22.72
N ARG A 390 -9.45 12.52 -22.96
CA ARG A 390 -8.67 11.75 -21.99
C ARG A 390 -8.32 12.63 -20.79
N TYR A 391 -7.72 13.79 -21.02
CA TYR A 391 -7.36 14.76 -19.98
C TYR A 391 -8.57 15.18 -19.12
N LEU A 392 -9.71 15.48 -19.75
CA LEU A 392 -10.95 15.80 -19.04
C LEU A 392 -11.57 14.60 -18.31
N SER A 393 -11.27 13.36 -18.71
CA SER A 393 -11.65 12.17 -17.92
C SER A 393 -10.80 12.09 -16.66
N ASP A 394 -9.47 12.13 -16.82
CA ASP A 394 -8.52 12.09 -15.71
C ASP A 394 -8.78 13.20 -14.68
N TYR A 395 -9.10 14.42 -15.15
CA TYR A 395 -9.52 15.54 -14.31
C TYR A 395 -10.76 15.23 -13.46
N ARG A 396 -11.82 14.66 -14.07
CA ARG A 396 -13.07 14.33 -13.36
C ARG A 396 -12.84 13.26 -12.31
N ASP A 397 -12.06 12.23 -12.63
CA ASP A 397 -11.77 11.12 -11.73
C ASP A 397 -10.92 11.59 -10.54
N LEU A 398 -9.89 12.42 -10.79
CA LEU A 398 -9.07 13.03 -9.74
C LEU A 398 -9.85 14.01 -8.86
N MET A 399 -10.68 14.88 -9.44
CA MET A 399 -11.53 15.80 -8.65
C MET A 399 -12.57 15.05 -7.83
N SER A 400 -13.18 13.98 -8.36
CA SER A 400 -14.10 13.13 -7.62
C SER A 400 -13.41 12.48 -6.42
N TRP A 401 -12.17 12.00 -6.60
CA TRP A 401 -11.39 11.47 -5.49
C TRP A 401 -10.99 12.54 -4.46
N ILE A 402 -10.54 13.73 -4.88
CA ILE A 402 -10.24 14.84 -3.96
C ILE A 402 -11.48 15.16 -3.13
N ASN A 403 -12.65 15.33 -3.75
CA ASN A 403 -13.90 15.62 -3.04
C ASN A 403 -14.28 14.51 -2.04
N SER A 404 -14.05 13.24 -2.39
CA SER A 404 -14.27 12.13 -1.47
C SER A 404 -13.30 12.13 -0.29
N MET A 405 -12.01 12.43 -0.53
CA MET A 405 -11.00 12.49 0.54
C MET A 405 -11.19 13.72 1.43
N MET A 406 -11.57 14.87 0.85
CA MET A 406 -12.03 16.06 1.56
C MET A 406 -13.15 15.74 2.55
N GLY A 407 -14.15 14.96 2.14
CA GLY A 407 -15.23 14.53 3.03
C GLY A 407 -14.78 13.66 4.21
N LEU A 408 -13.66 12.94 4.08
CA LEU A 408 -13.07 12.14 5.17
C LEU A 408 -12.22 13.01 6.11
N VAL A 409 -11.33 13.84 5.56
CA VAL A 409 -10.43 14.69 6.36
C VAL A 409 -11.16 15.86 7.02
N SER A 410 -12.32 16.28 6.51
CA SER A 410 -13.16 17.34 7.10
C SER A 410 -14.29 16.81 7.99
N SER A 411 -14.17 15.58 8.51
CA SER A 411 -15.10 15.06 9.53
C SER A 411 -14.97 15.84 10.85
N ASP A 412 -16.08 16.15 11.50
CA ASP A 412 -16.12 16.81 12.82
C ASP A 412 -16.03 15.81 14.01
N GLU A 413 -15.91 14.50 13.74
CA GLU A 413 -15.89 13.45 14.76
C GLU A 413 -14.73 13.63 15.76
N LEU A 414 -15.01 13.61 17.06
CA LEU A 414 -14.00 13.68 18.13
C LEU A 414 -14.28 12.60 19.17
N ALA A 415 -13.22 12.01 19.71
CA ALA A 415 -13.33 10.95 20.70
C ALA A 415 -13.56 11.51 22.12
N SER A 416 -14.23 10.71 22.95
CA SER A 416 -14.47 10.98 24.38
C SER A 416 -13.48 10.29 25.32
N ASP A 417 -12.46 9.60 24.78
CA ASP A 417 -11.42 8.93 25.54
C ASP A 417 -10.11 8.86 24.74
N VAL A 418 -9.01 8.52 25.42
CA VAL A 418 -7.65 8.50 24.87
C VAL A 418 -7.52 7.49 23.72
N THR A 419 -8.02 6.28 23.89
CA THR A 419 -7.89 5.19 22.91
C THR A 419 -8.64 5.52 21.61
N GLY A 420 -9.83 6.12 21.71
CA GLY A 420 -10.58 6.62 20.56
C GLY A 420 -9.86 7.77 19.84
N ALA A 421 -9.21 8.68 20.58
CA ALA A 421 -8.45 9.78 19.99
C ALA A 421 -7.21 9.26 19.24
N GLU A 422 -6.47 8.31 19.82
CA GLU A 422 -5.35 7.61 19.18
C GLU A 422 -5.80 6.89 17.90
N ALA A 423 -6.92 6.17 17.93
CA ALA A 423 -7.47 5.47 16.76
C ALA A 423 -7.91 6.42 15.63
N LEU A 424 -8.48 7.58 15.96
CA LEU A 424 -8.80 8.62 14.96
C LEU A 424 -7.53 9.21 14.34
N LEU A 425 -6.47 9.42 15.12
CA LEU A 425 -5.17 9.89 14.64
C LEU A 425 -4.46 8.87 13.73
N GLU A 426 -4.55 7.58 14.05
CA GLU A 426 -4.03 6.49 13.21
C GLU A 426 -4.77 6.44 11.87
N ARG A 427 -6.10 6.43 11.88
CA ARG A 427 -6.92 6.48 10.66
C ARG A 427 -6.67 7.74 9.81
N HIS A 428 -6.46 8.89 10.43
CA HIS A 428 -6.10 10.13 9.73
C HIS A 428 -4.71 10.04 9.07
N GLN A 429 -3.80 9.25 9.65
CA GLN A 429 -2.50 8.93 9.07
C GLN A 429 -2.60 7.93 7.90
N GLU A 430 -3.56 7.00 7.90
CA GLU A 430 -3.87 6.17 6.72
C GLU A 430 -4.32 7.04 5.54
N HIS A 431 -5.20 8.02 5.79
CA HIS A 431 -5.63 8.99 4.77
C HIS A 431 -4.45 9.81 4.21
N ARG A 432 -3.43 10.13 5.03
CA ARG A 432 -2.17 10.73 4.54
C ARG A 432 -1.47 9.81 3.53
N THR A 433 -1.33 8.53 3.87
CA THR A 433 -0.69 7.53 3.00
C THR A 433 -1.44 7.38 1.66
N GLU A 434 -2.77 7.45 1.66
CA GLU A 434 -3.58 7.46 0.43
C GLU A 434 -3.38 8.72 -0.44
N ILE A 435 -3.18 9.88 0.19
CA ILE A 435 -2.88 11.14 -0.51
C ILE A 435 -1.50 11.06 -1.17
N ASP A 436 -0.49 10.65 -0.41
CA ASP A 436 0.89 10.54 -0.90
C ASP A 436 1.03 9.51 -2.03
N ALA A 437 0.34 8.37 -1.92
CA ALA A 437 0.32 7.33 -2.95
C ALA A 437 -0.22 7.81 -4.31
N ARG A 438 -1.08 8.85 -4.34
CA ARG A 438 -1.62 9.44 -5.58
C ARG A 438 -0.76 10.56 -6.16
N SER A 439 0.31 10.99 -5.50
CA SER A 439 1.19 12.07 -5.96
C SER A 439 1.69 11.85 -7.40
N GLY A 440 2.07 10.62 -7.77
CA GLY A 440 2.48 10.28 -9.13
C GLY A 440 1.39 10.43 -10.19
N THR A 441 0.12 10.16 -9.84
CA THR A 441 -1.02 10.32 -10.76
C THR A 441 -1.30 11.80 -11.03
N PHE A 442 -1.22 12.66 -10.01
CA PHE A 442 -1.34 14.10 -10.20
C PHE A 442 -0.20 14.68 -11.04
N GLN A 443 1.04 14.23 -10.82
CA GLN A 443 2.19 14.64 -11.64
C GLN A 443 2.02 14.22 -13.11
N ALA A 444 1.49 13.01 -13.37
CA ALA A 444 1.20 12.55 -14.73
C ALA A 444 0.12 13.40 -15.41
N PHE A 445 -0.94 13.78 -14.68
CA PHE A 445 -1.99 14.69 -15.14
C PHE A 445 -1.44 16.09 -15.47
N GLU A 446 -0.64 16.67 -14.57
CA GLU A 446 -0.01 17.99 -14.74
C GLU A 446 0.95 17.99 -15.94
N LEU A 447 1.81 16.96 -16.07
CA LEU A 447 2.71 16.80 -17.21
C LEU A 447 1.95 16.68 -18.53
N PHE A 448 0.86 15.90 -18.57
CA PHE A 448 0.05 15.75 -19.78
C PHE A 448 -0.65 17.07 -20.16
N GLY A 449 -1.24 17.78 -19.19
CA GLY A 449 -1.82 19.10 -19.44
C GLY A 449 -0.78 20.10 -19.96
N HIS A 450 0.42 20.15 -19.37
CA HIS A 450 1.50 21.00 -19.86
C HIS A 450 2.01 20.60 -21.26
N GLN A 451 2.02 19.32 -21.62
CA GLN A 451 2.36 18.88 -22.98
C GLN A 451 1.35 19.39 -24.01
N LEU A 452 0.05 19.35 -23.71
CA LEU A 452 -1.00 19.90 -24.58
C LEU A 452 -0.92 21.43 -24.72
N LEU A 453 -0.53 22.14 -23.65
CA LEU A 453 -0.27 23.57 -23.74
C LEU A 453 0.97 23.88 -24.60
N GLN A 454 2.02 23.06 -24.51
CA GLN A 454 3.26 23.24 -25.31
C GLN A 454 3.06 22.90 -26.79
N SER A 455 2.16 21.98 -27.14
CA SER A 455 1.81 21.69 -28.53
C SER A 455 0.89 22.75 -29.16
N GLY A 456 0.38 23.71 -28.39
CA GLY A 456 -0.56 24.73 -28.87
C GLY A 456 -1.97 24.20 -29.11
N HIS A 457 -2.39 23.19 -28.33
CA HIS A 457 -3.69 22.52 -28.47
C HIS A 457 -4.86 23.52 -28.45
N TYR A 458 -5.88 23.28 -29.29
CA TYR A 458 -6.98 24.24 -29.50
C TYR A 458 -7.77 24.60 -28.22
N ALA A 459 -7.80 23.71 -27.22
CA ALA A 459 -8.48 23.90 -25.95
C ALA A 459 -7.55 24.39 -24.82
N SER A 460 -6.42 25.02 -25.15
CA SER A 460 -5.40 25.46 -24.18
C SER A 460 -5.97 26.27 -23.00
N ILE A 461 -6.99 27.12 -23.22
CA ILE A 461 -7.63 27.89 -22.13
C ILE A 461 -8.31 26.95 -21.12
N GLU A 462 -9.14 26.02 -21.58
CA GLU A 462 -9.83 25.06 -20.70
C GLU A 462 -8.83 24.14 -19.97
N ILE A 463 -7.78 23.70 -20.67
CA ILE A 463 -6.72 22.86 -20.09
C ILE A 463 -6.01 23.60 -18.95
N HIS A 464 -5.68 24.87 -19.15
CA HIS A 464 -5.03 25.72 -18.15
C HIS A 464 -5.94 25.96 -16.94
N GLU A 465 -7.21 26.31 -17.13
CA GLU A 465 -8.20 26.42 -16.04
C GLU A 465 -8.30 25.12 -15.21
N LYS A 466 -8.21 23.95 -15.85
CA LYS A 466 -8.25 22.65 -15.14
C LYS A 466 -6.96 22.36 -14.38
N LEU A 467 -5.80 22.80 -14.87
CA LEU A 467 -4.53 22.71 -14.12
C LEU A 467 -4.58 23.59 -12.86
N GLU A 468 -5.04 24.84 -12.98
CA GLU A 468 -5.16 25.76 -11.85
C GLU A 468 -6.16 25.23 -10.82
N SER A 469 -7.37 24.86 -11.25
CA SER A 469 -8.40 24.32 -10.34
C SER A 469 -7.98 23.02 -9.65
N MET A 470 -7.21 22.14 -10.33
CA MET A 470 -6.63 20.94 -9.73
C MET A 470 -5.58 21.29 -8.67
N SER A 471 -4.70 22.26 -8.95
CA SER A 471 -3.68 22.74 -8.01
C SER A 471 -4.30 23.35 -6.75
N GLU A 472 -5.33 24.18 -6.90
CA GLU A 472 -6.10 24.76 -5.79
C GLU A 472 -6.76 23.66 -4.95
N ALA A 473 -7.48 22.72 -5.59
CA ALA A 473 -8.16 21.63 -4.89
C ALA A 473 -7.19 20.72 -4.10
N ARG A 474 -5.99 20.47 -4.63
CA ARG A 474 -4.92 19.75 -3.92
C ARG A 474 -4.39 20.54 -2.72
N GLN A 475 -4.22 21.86 -2.84
CA GLN A 475 -3.76 22.72 -1.75
C GLN A 475 -4.79 22.83 -0.62
N GLU A 476 -6.09 22.92 -0.94
CA GLU A 476 -7.15 22.91 0.06
C GLU A 476 -7.25 21.55 0.78
N LEU A 477 -7.03 20.44 0.08
CA LEU A 477 -6.95 19.11 0.70
C LEU A 477 -5.79 18.98 1.69
N GLU A 478 -4.62 19.51 1.34
CA GLU A 478 -3.46 19.56 2.25
C GLU A 478 -3.77 20.41 3.50
N LYS A 479 -4.34 21.61 3.32
CA LYS A 479 -4.75 22.49 4.43
C LYS A 479 -5.78 21.82 5.34
N ALA A 480 -6.80 21.19 4.76
CA ALA A 480 -7.84 20.48 5.51
C ALA A 480 -7.26 19.31 6.31
N TRP A 481 -6.36 18.51 5.71
CA TRP A 481 -5.67 17.42 6.41
C TRP A 481 -4.84 17.93 7.59
N ILE A 482 -4.09 19.03 7.43
CA ILE A 482 -3.30 19.64 8.51
C ILE A 482 -4.19 20.19 9.62
N ALA A 483 -5.24 20.94 9.28
CA ALA A 483 -6.18 21.51 10.26
C ALA A 483 -6.87 20.41 11.08
N ARG A 484 -7.28 19.32 10.42
CA ARG A 484 -7.87 18.15 11.08
C ARG A 484 -6.86 17.44 11.98
N ARG A 485 -5.60 17.30 11.54
CA ARG A 485 -4.54 16.70 12.36
C ARG A 485 -4.37 17.47 13.67
N MET A 486 -4.27 18.80 13.59
CA MET A 486 -4.19 19.69 14.76
C MET A 486 -5.40 19.54 15.70
N GLN A 487 -6.62 19.44 15.16
CA GLN A 487 -7.82 19.24 15.96
C GLN A 487 -7.83 17.87 16.69
N LEU A 488 -7.36 16.81 16.03
CA LEU A 488 -7.27 15.47 16.61
C LEU A 488 -6.14 15.35 17.64
N ASP A 489 -4.99 15.99 17.41
CA ASP A 489 -3.90 16.05 18.38
C ASP A 489 -4.36 16.81 19.65
N GLN A 490 -5.04 17.95 19.50
CA GLN A 490 -5.69 18.66 20.62
C GLN A 490 -6.75 17.77 21.31
N CYS A 491 -7.53 16.99 20.56
CA CYS A 491 -8.50 16.06 21.16
C CYS A 491 -7.80 15.02 22.06
N LEU A 492 -6.67 14.45 21.63
CA LEU A 492 -5.87 13.54 22.44
C LEU A 492 -5.32 14.24 23.70
N GLU A 493 -4.78 15.46 23.57
CA GLU A 493 -4.30 16.25 24.71
C GLU A 493 -5.40 16.50 25.76
N LEU A 494 -6.62 16.83 25.31
CA LEU A 494 -7.79 17.01 26.16
C LEU A 494 -8.16 15.72 26.92
N GLN A 495 -8.17 14.57 26.24
CA GLN A 495 -8.54 13.30 26.88
C GLN A 495 -7.46 12.80 27.84
N LEU A 496 -6.19 13.05 27.56
CA LEU A 496 -5.08 12.81 28.50
C LEU A 496 -5.21 13.70 29.75
N PHE A 497 -5.48 14.99 29.57
CA PHE A 497 -5.72 15.93 30.67
C PHE A 497 -6.90 15.49 31.55
N TYR A 498 -8.05 15.16 30.95
CA TYR A 498 -9.23 14.70 31.70
C TYR A 498 -8.98 13.38 32.44
N ARG A 499 -8.32 12.40 31.81
CA ARG A 499 -7.93 11.13 32.47
C ARG A 499 -7.06 11.39 33.71
N ASP A 500 -6.09 12.30 33.61
CA ASP A 500 -5.14 12.56 34.70
C ASP A 500 -5.77 13.43 35.81
N CYS A 501 -6.70 14.34 35.45
CA CYS A 501 -7.59 15.00 36.43
C CYS A 501 -8.48 13.99 37.16
N GLU A 502 -9.09 13.02 36.46
CA GLU A 502 -9.93 12.00 37.08
C GLU A 502 -9.12 11.12 38.05
N GLN A 503 -7.89 10.75 37.69
CA GLN A 503 -6.98 10.04 38.60
C GLN A 503 -6.66 10.86 39.87
N ALA A 504 -6.44 12.17 39.73
CA ALA A 504 -6.24 13.07 40.86
C ALA A 504 -7.49 13.19 41.75
N GLU A 505 -8.67 13.35 41.15
CA GLU A 505 -9.95 13.44 41.86
C GLU A 505 -10.34 12.14 42.56
N ASN A 506 -10.13 10.99 41.93
CA ASN A 506 -10.34 9.67 42.54
C ASN A 506 -9.38 9.46 43.71
N TRP A 507 -8.12 9.92 43.59
CA TRP A 507 -7.17 9.91 44.70
C TRP A 507 -7.63 10.80 45.86
N MET A 508 -8.06 12.04 45.57
CA MET A 508 -8.56 13.00 46.58
C MET A 508 -9.81 12.48 47.28
N SER A 509 -10.79 11.96 46.53
CA SER A 509 -12.05 11.41 47.05
C SER A 509 -11.82 10.35 48.14
N ALA A 510 -10.85 9.45 47.93
CA ALA A 510 -10.52 8.42 48.90
C ALA A 510 -9.83 8.97 50.18
N ARG A 511 -9.25 10.17 50.14
CA ARG A 511 -8.58 10.84 51.27
C ARG A 511 -9.55 11.73 52.04
N GLU A 512 -10.43 12.43 51.33
CA GLU A 512 -11.59 13.12 51.90
C GLU A 512 -12.47 12.16 52.70
N ALA A 513 -12.81 11.00 52.13
CA ALA A 513 -13.58 9.95 52.81
C ALA A 513 -12.88 9.43 54.08
N PHE A 514 -11.55 9.37 54.09
CA PHE A 514 -10.77 9.00 55.28
C PHE A 514 -10.76 10.10 56.35
N LEU A 515 -10.62 11.38 55.96
CA LEU A 515 -10.68 12.50 56.89
C LEU A 515 -12.07 12.66 57.53
N ALA A 516 -13.13 12.39 56.76
CA ALA A 516 -14.52 12.42 57.19
C ALA A 516 -14.90 11.27 58.15
N ALA A 517 -14.10 10.19 58.22
CA ALA A 517 -14.32 9.14 59.20
C ALA A 517 -14.02 9.65 60.63
N GLU A 518 -15.05 9.78 61.44
CA GLU A 518 -14.96 10.06 62.88
C GLU A 518 -14.84 8.76 63.68
N GLU A 519 -13.61 8.33 63.95
CA GLU A 519 -13.32 7.32 64.98
C GLU A 519 -12.16 7.75 65.88
N VAL A 520 -12.36 8.87 66.58
CA VAL A 520 -11.74 9.06 67.90
C VAL A 520 -12.60 8.26 68.87
N ASP A 521 -12.39 6.95 68.92
CA ASP A 521 -13.07 6.10 69.89
C ASP A 521 -12.70 6.59 71.30
N SER A 522 -13.71 6.72 72.16
CA SER A 522 -13.68 7.44 73.46
C SER A 522 -12.68 6.90 74.50
N LYS A 523 -11.90 5.88 74.14
CA LYS A 523 -10.89 5.21 74.96
C LYS A 523 -9.50 5.34 74.34
N GLY A 524 -8.82 6.44 74.62
CA GLY A 524 -7.36 6.54 74.76
C GLY A 524 -6.46 6.16 73.56
N ASP A 525 -6.46 4.90 73.16
CA ASP A 525 -5.31 4.23 72.57
C ASP A 525 -5.13 4.42 71.04
N ASN A 526 -6.07 5.10 70.37
CA ASN A 526 -6.04 5.29 68.91
C ASN A 526 -5.38 6.61 68.43
N VAL A 527 -5.22 7.62 69.30
CA VAL A 527 -4.77 8.97 68.86
C VAL A 527 -3.37 8.93 68.24
N GLU A 528 -2.43 8.22 68.84
CA GLU A 528 -1.06 8.07 68.30
C GLU A 528 -1.05 7.34 66.94
N ALA A 529 -1.92 6.34 66.77
CA ALA A 529 -2.07 5.62 65.51
C ALA A 529 -2.72 6.50 64.41
N LEU A 530 -3.63 7.40 64.79
CA LEU A 530 -4.22 8.40 63.90
C LEU A 530 -3.21 9.50 63.52
N ILE A 531 -2.39 9.97 64.46
CA ILE A 531 -1.28 10.90 64.19
C ILE A 531 -0.30 10.27 63.19
N LYS A 532 0.13 9.02 63.40
CA LYS A 532 1.02 8.34 62.45
C LYS A 532 0.40 8.18 61.06
N LYS A 533 -0.90 7.85 60.96
CA LYS A 533 -1.61 7.80 59.67
C LYS A 533 -1.69 9.19 59.01
N HIS A 534 -1.82 10.25 59.81
CA HIS A 534 -1.79 11.63 59.34
C HIS A 534 -0.40 12.02 58.79
N GLU A 535 0.70 11.66 59.47
CA GLU A 535 2.06 11.86 58.96
C GLU A 535 2.33 11.13 57.63
N ASP A 536 1.79 9.92 57.47
CA ASP A 536 1.86 9.18 56.21
C ASP A 536 0.99 9.81 55.10
N PHE A 537 -0.11 10.48 55.46
CA PHE A 537 -0.87 11.33 54.54
C PHE A 537 -0.11 12.61 54.16
N ASP A 538 0.53 13.31 55.11
CA ASP A 538 1.37 14.51 54.83
C ASP A 538 2.48 14.19 53.82
N LYS A 539 3.13 13.02 53.94
CA LYS A 539 4.10 12.52 52.94
C LYS A 539 3.47 12.32 51.55
N ALA A 540 2.26 11.77 51.51
CA ALA A 540 1.55 11.51 50.27
C ALA A 540 1.02 12.79 49.60
N ILE A 541 0.64 13.82 50.38
CA ILE A 541 0.26 15.15 49.91
C ILE A 541 1.43 15.79 49.14
N ASN A 542 2.64 15.79 49.70
CA ASN A 542 3.82 16.36 49.03
C ASN A 542 4.09 15.71 47.66
N ALA A 543 3.96 14.37 47.56
CA ALA A 543 4.14 13.65 46.29
C ALA A 543 3.00 13.85 45.27
N HIS A 544 1.83 14.34 45.72
CA HIS A 544 0.70 14.68 44.84
C HIS A 544 0.64 16.17 44.50
N GLU A 545 1.24 17.06 45.30
CA GLU A 545 1.38 18.49 44.99
C GLU A 545 2.08 18.69 43.63
N GLU A 546 3.17 17.94 43.36
CA GLU A 546 3.86 17.98 42.07
C GLU A 546 2.96 17.56 40.89
N LYS A 547 2.07 16.58 41.10
CA LYS A 547 1.11 16.12 40.07
C LYS A 547 0.02 17.15 39.80
N ILE A 548 -0.50 17.79 40.84
CA ILE A 548 -1.49 18.86 40.72
C ILE A 548 -0.87 20.09 40.03
N ALA A 549 0.37 20.45 40.37
CA ALA A 549 1.13 21.50 39.69
C ALA A 549 1.42 21.16 38.21
N ALA A 550 1.70 19.90 37.89
CA ALA A 550 1.84 19.44 36.50
C ALA A 550 0.52 19.54 35.72
N LEU A 551 -0.61 19.15 36.31
CA LEU A 551 -1.94 19.31 35.70
C LEU A 551 -2.29 20.79 35.45
N GLN A 552 -1.99 21.67 36.41
CA GLN A 552 -2.16 23.11 36.24
C GLN A 552 -1.30 23.62 35.07
N THR A 553 -0.02 23.24 35.04
CA THR A 553 0.94 23.66 34.00
C THR A 553 0.51 23.18 32.61
N LEU A 554 0.03 21.94 32.50
CA LEU A 554 -0.51 21.39 31.25
C LEU A 554 -1.73 22.18 30.79
N ALA A 555 -2.70 22.43 31.68
CA ALA A 555 -3.87 23.25 31.34
C ALA A 555 -3.50 24.67 30.90
N ASP A 556 -2.55 25.33 31.57
CA ASP A 556 -2.03 26.64 31.17
C ASP A 556 -1.37 26.61 29.78
N GLN A 557 -0.60 25.55 29.47
CA GLN A 557 0.00 25.35 28.15
C GLN A 557 -1.05 25.15 27.05
N LEU A 558 -2.06 24.30 27.28
CA LEU A 558 -3.13 24.06 26.31
C LEU A 558 -3.93 25.35 26.04
N MET A 559 -4.27 26.11 27.07
CA MET A 559 -4.94 27.40 26.88
C MET A 559 -4.08 28.43 26.13
N ALA A 560 -2.77 28.49 26.44
CA ALA A 560 -1.83 29.38 25.75
C ALA A 560 -1.60 28.98 24.27
N ALA A 561 -1.82 27.72 23.91
CA ALA A 561 -1.82 27.21 22.54
C ALA A 561 -3.16 27.39 21.80
N GLU A 562 -4.08 28.19 22.34
CA GLU A 562 -5.43 28.45 21.79
C GLU A 562 -6.25 27.16 21.53
N HIS A 563 -6.08 26.16 22.41
CA HIS A 563 -6.76 24.86 22.31
C HIS A 563 -8.29 24.99 22.24
N TYR A 564 -8.95 24.25 21.34
CA TYR A 564 -10.39 24.43 21.05
C TYR A 564 -11.30 24.33 22.30
N ALA A 565 -10.93 23.49 23.27
CA ALA A 565 -11.61 23.32 24.56
C ALA A 565 -11.01 24.13 25.73
N ALA A 566 -10.30 25.24 25.48
CA ALA A 566 -9.62 26.04 26.51
C ALA A 566 -10.51 26.40 27.72
N LYS A 567 -11.78 26.77 27.49
CA LYS A 567 -12.72 27.10 28.56
C LYS A 567 -13.10 25.88 29.43
N PRO A 568 -13.57 24.75 28.89
CA PRO A 568 -13.74 23.51 29.66
C PRO A 568 -12.48 23.03 30.40
N ILE A 569 -11.29 23.22 29.80
CA ILE A 569 -10.00 22.92 30.45
C ILE A 569 -9.81 23.79 31.71
N ASP A 570 -10.03 25.11 31.63
CA ASP A 570 -9.93 26.00 32.79
C ASP A 570 -10.95 25.64 33.87
N GLU A 571 -12.22 25.43 33.49
CA GLU A 571 -13.28 25.07 34.43
C GLU A 571 -12.93 23.77 35.20
N LYS A 572 -12.39 22.76 34.51
CA LYS A 572 -11.92 21.52 35.15
C LYS A 572 -10.67 21.72 36.00
N ARG A 573 -9.72 22.54 35.54
CA ARG A 573 -8.51 22.93 36.30
C ARG A 573 -8.88 23.57 37.64
N GLN A 574 -9.80 24.54 37.64
CA GLN A 574 -10.22 25.21 38.88
C GLN A 574 -10.89 24.23 39.85
N GLN A 575 -11.76 23.33 39.36
CA GLN A 575 -12.39 22.29 40.19
C GLN A 575 -11.35 21.42 40.90
N VAL A 576 -10.31 20.96 40.18
CA VAL A 576 -9.22 20.16 40.76
C VAL A 576 -8.40 20.96 41.78
N LEU A 577 -8.07 22.22 41.48
CA LEU A 577 -7.28 23.09 42.36
C LEU A 577 -8.02 23.50 43.65
N ASP A 578 -9.31 23.85 43.55
CA ASP A 578 -10.12 24.21 44.72
C ASP A 578 -10.37 22.99 45.62
N ARG A 579 -10.62 21.82 45.03
CA ARG A 579 -10.73 20.56 45.78
C ARG A 579 -9.42 20.20 46.48
N TRP A 580 -8.28 20.36 45.79
CA TRP A 580 -6.95 20.17 46.39
C TRP A 580 -6.70 21.13 47.56
N ARG A 581 -7.12 22.39 47.45
CA ARG A 581 -7.03 23.39 48.53
C ARG A 581 -7.83 22.95 49.75
N HIS A 582 -9.10 22.59 49.56
CA HIS A 582 -9.98 22.14 50.64
C HIS A 582 -9.51 20.84 51.31
N LEU A 583 -8.94 19.90 50.55
CA LEU A 583 -8.33 18.70 51.12
C LEU A 583 -7.16 19.05 52.04
N LYS A 584 -6.29 19.99 51.66
CA LYS A 584 -5.18 20.48 52.50
C LYS A 584 -5.68 21.22 53.74
N GLU A 585 -6.71 22.05 53.62
CA GLU A 585 -7.36 22.75 54.74
C GLU A 585 -7.93 21.76 55.77
N ALA A 586 -8.73 20.79 55.32
CA ALA A 586 -9.31 19.75 56.18
C ALA A 586 -8.24 18.87 56.86
N LEU A 587 -7.11 18.64 56.18
CA LEU A 587 -5.98 17.88 56.71
C LEU A 587 -5.23 18.66 57.80
N ILE A 588 -5.04 19.98 57.64
CA ILE A 588 -4.50 20.87 58.68
C ILE A 588 -5.44 20.89 59.90
N GLU A 589 -6.75 21.01 59.68
CA GLU A 589 -7.73 21.01 60.77
C GLU A 589 -7.72 19.68 61.55
N LYS A 590 -7.69 18.53 60.86
CA LYS A 590 -7.59 17.21 61.50
C LYS A 590 -6.29 17.10 62.33
N ARG A 591 -5.18 17.69 61.88
CA ARG A 591 -3.91 17.74 62.63
C ARG A 591 -4.04 18.53 63.93
N SER A 592 -4.70 19.69 63.91
CA SER A 592 -4.96 20.49 65.12
C SER A 592 -5.78 19.68 66.13
N ARG A 593 -6.92 19.13 65.71
CA ARG A 593 -7.81 18.32 66.55
C ARG A 593 -7.11 17.09 67.15
N LEU A 594 -6.22 16.43 66.40
CA LEU A 594 -5.41 15.31 66.91
C LEU A 594 -4.38 15.76 67.95
N GLY A 595 -3.69 16.88 67.74
CA GLY A 595 -2.75 17.45 68.71
C GLY A 595 -3.42 17.93 69.99
N GLU A 596 -4.61 18.52 69.87
CA GLU A 596 -5.48 18.88 71.00
C GLU A 596 -5.86 17.64 71.81
N SER A 597 -6.32 16.58 71.14
CA SER A 597 -6.66 15.30 71.77
C SER A 597 -5.44 14.66 72.45
N GLN A 598 -4.26 14.67 71.82
CA GLN A 598 -3.02 14.16 72.42
C GLN A 598 -2.62 14.95 73.68
N THR A 599 -2.77 16.28 73.65
CA THR A 599 -2.48 17.16 74.80
C THR A 599 -3.45 16.90 75.95
N LEU A 600 -4.74 16.75 75.67
CA LEU A 600 -5.78 16.43 76.65
C LEU A 600 -5.56 15.04 77.29
N GLN A 601 -5.13 14.04 76.51
CA GLN A 601 -4.76 12.73 77.03
C GLN A 601 -3.52 12.77 77.93
N GLN A 602 -2.49 13.54 77.54
CA GLN A 602 -1.29 13.71 78.36
C GLN A 602 -1.61 14.40 79.69
N PHE A 603 -2.38 15.49 79.67
CA PHE A 603 -2.90 16.13 80.88
C PHE A 603 -3.66 15.13 81.77
N SER A 604 -4.54 14.31 81.17
CA SER A 604 -5.32 13.33 81.93
C SER A 604 -4.42 12.33 82.66
N ARG A 605 -3.40 11.79 81.99
CA ARG A 605 -2.40 10.89 82.59
C ARG A 605 -1.58 11.57 83.70
N ASP A 606 -1.08 12.78 83.45
CA ASP A 606 -0.30 13.51 84.45
C ASP A 606 -1.16 13.90 85.67
N ALA A 607 -2.44 14.21 85.47
CA ALA A 607 -3.42 14.44 86.54
C ALA A 607 -3.71 13.16 87.33
N ASP A 608 -3.94 12.02 86.67
CA ASP A 608 -4.08 10.70 87.31
C ASP A 608 -2.85 10.38 88.17
N GLU A 609 -1.63 10.59 87.65
CA GLU A 609 -0.39 10.36 88.41
C GLU A 609 -0.25 11.28 89.63
N MET A 610 -0.59 12.57 89.49
CA MET A 610 -0.51 13.53 90.60
C MET A 610 -1.58 13.33 91.67
N GLU A 611 -2.82 13.02 91.30
CA GLU A 611 -3.87 12.68 92.27
C GLU A 611 -3.48 11.44 93.10
N ASN A 612 -2.99 10.39 92.46
CA ASN A 612 -2.53 9.18 93.16
C ASN A 612 -1.33 9.47 94.07
N TRP A 613 -0.36 10.28 93.63
CA TRP A 613 0.80 10.66 94.44
C TRP A 613 0.41 11.54 95.64
N ILE A 614 -0.45 12.55 95.44
CA ILE A 614 -0.93 13.41 96.54
C ILE A 614 -1.69 12.57 97.58
N ALA A 615 -2.53 11.63 97.13
CA ALA A 615 -3.26 10.71 98.03
C ALA A 615 -2.30 9.85 98.88
N GLU A 616 -1.24 9.29 98.29
CA GLU A 616 -0.20 8.54 99.01
C GLU A 616 0.48 9.42 100.08
N LYS A 617 0.91 10.64 99.71
CA LYS A 617 1.62 11.52 100.64
C LYS A 617 0.71 12.07 101.73
N LEU A 618 -0.58 12.27 101.45
CA LEU A 618 -1.56 12.73 102.44
C LEU A 618 -1.79 11.70 103.56
N GLN A 619 -1.70 10.40 103.25
CA GLN A 619 -1.71 9.35 104.25
C GLN A 619 -0.53 9.50 105.23
N LEU A 620 0.68 9.77 104.73
CA LEU A 620 1.88 9.97 105.55
C LEU A 620 1.85 11.29 106.34
N ALA A 621 1.33 12.37 105.77
CA ALA A 621 1.24 13.67 106.42
C ALA A 621 0.28 13.68 107.62
N THR A 622 -0.78 12.85 107.57
CA THR A 622 -1.82 12.81 108.61
C THR A 622 -1.50 11.93 109.82
N GLU A 623 -0.45 11.09 109.78
CA GLU A 623 -0.08 10.23 110.91
C GLU A 623 0.39 11.03 112.14
N GLU A 624 -0.22 10.78 113.31
CA GLU A 624 0.08 11.46 114.57
C GLU A 624 1.31 10.92 115.34
N SER A 625 2.35 10.47 114.63
CA SER A 625 3.52 9.79 115.21
C SER A 625 4.35 10.63 116.19
N TYR A 626 4.09 11.94 116.26
CA TYR A 626 4.63 12.91 117.22
C TYR A 626 4.13 12.71 118.67
N LYS A 627 3.01 12.00 118.89
CA LYS A 627 2.46 11.75 120.23
C LYS A 627 3.25 10.72 121.05
N ASP A 628 4.08 9.92 120.40
CA ASP A 628 4.95 8.93 121.06
C ASP A 628 6.36 9.54 121.30
N PRO A 629 6.80 9.73 122.57
CA PRO A 629 8.07 10.37 122.91
C PRO A 629 9.32 9.53 122.56
N ALA A 630 9.17 8.26 122.14
CA ALA A 630 10.29 7.48 121.64
C ALA A 630 10.79 8.03 120.29
N ASN A 631 12.12 8.17 120.16
CA ASN A 631 12.82 8.50 118.92
C ASN A 631 12.37 9.79 118.19
N ILE A 632 11.80 10.77 118.92
CA ILE A 632 11.31 12.06 118.37
C ILE A 632 12.31 12.75 117.42
N GLN A 633 13.61 12.78 117.75
CA GLN A 633 14.65 13.35 116.88
C GLN A 633 14.71 12.68 115.49
N SER A 634 14.57 11.35 115.43
CA SER A 634 14.57 10.60 114.16
C SER A 634 13.27 10.84 113.39
N LYS A 635 12.13 10.93 114.09
CA LYS A 635 10.83 11.28 113.48
C LYS A 635 10.86 12.68 112.85
N HIS A 636 11.45 13.67 113.55
CA HIS A 636 11.66 15.02 113.03
C HIS A 636 12.55 15.02 111.77
N GLN A 637 13.70 14.33 111.80
CA GLN A 637 14.59 14.24 110.62
C GLN A 637 13.92 13.56 109.41
N LYS A 638 13.13 12.51 109.62
CA LYS A 638 12.34 11.88 108.54
C LYS A 638 11.28 12.83 107.98
N HIS A 639 10.62 13.62 108.83
CA HIS A 639 9.64 14.62 108.39
C HIS A 639 10.29 15.75 107.57
N GLN A 640 11.51 16.18 107.91
CA GLN A 640 12.27 17.13 107.09
C GLN A 640 12.65 16.58 105.71
N ALA A 641 12.93 15.28 105.60
CA ALA A 641 13.15 14.64 104.29
C ALA A 641 11.87 14.57 103.45
N PHE A 642 10.72 14.32 104.09
CA PHE A 642 9.40 14.36 103.45
C PHE A 642 9.02 15.79 102.99
N GLU A 643 9.29 16.83 103.79
CA GLU A 643 9.14 18.24 103.38
C GLU A 643 9.96 18.56 102.12
N ALA A 644 11.18 18.02 102.00
CA ALA A 644 12.02 18.19 100.81
C ALA A 644 11.51 17.40 99.59
N GLU A 645 10.94 16.22 99.76
CA GLU A 645 10.27 15.46 98.69
C GLU A 645 9.05 16.22 98.14
N LEU A 646 8.24 16.82 99.03
CA LEU A 646 7.12 17.67 98.64
C LEU A 646 7.59 18.90 97.87
N ALA A 647 8.61 19.61 98.37
CA ALA A 647 9.18 20.78 97.69
C ALA A 647 9.70 20.44 96.27
N ALA A 648 10.32 19.28 96.09
CA ALA A 648 10.82 18.83 94.79
C ALA A 648 9.72 18.45 93.78
N ASN A 649 8.50 18.11 94.25
CA ASN A 649 7.36 17.77 93.39
C ASN A 649 6.37 18.93 93.20
N ALA A 650 6.55 20.04 93.93
CA ALA A 650 5.68 21.22 93.81
C ALA A 650 5.64 21.77 92.37
N ASP A 651 6.79 21.84 91.69
CA ASP A 651 6.88 22.28 90.29
C ASP A 651 6.11 21.34 89.34
N ARG A 652 6.05 20.03 89.64
CA ARG A 652 5.30 19.05 88.83
C ARG A 652 3.80 19.28 88.96
N ILE A 653 3.30 19.52 90.18
CA ILE A 653 1.88 19.86 90.41
C ILE A 653 1.53 21.19 89.74
N GLN A 654 2.38 22.22 89.87
CA GLN A 654 2.19 23.49 89.16
C GLN A 654 2.18 23.32 87.64
N SER A 655 3.02 22.44 87.08
CA SER A 655 3.00 22.11 85.65
C SER A 655 1.69 21.46 85.20
N VAL A 656 1.13 20.52 85.97
CA VAL A 656 -0.17 19.89 85.66
C VAL A 656 -1.30 20.90 85.75
N LEU A 657 -1.29 21.76 86.78
CA LEU A 657 -2.28 22.82 86.94
C LEU A 657 -2.23 23.83 85.79
N ALA A 658 -1.02 24.29 85.43
CA ALA A 658 -0.82 25.20 84.30
C ALA A 658 -1.19 24.55 82.95
N MET A 659 -0.93 23.26 82.76
CA MET A 659 -1.28 22.53 81.55
C MET A 659 -2.81 22.42 81.37
N GLY A 660 -3.54 22.04 82.42
CA GLY A 660 -5.00 21.99 82.36
C GLY A 660 -5.64 23.37 82.21
N GLN A 661 -5.10 24.40 82.87
CA GLN A 661 -5.58 25.78 82.67
C GLN A 661 -5.34 26.23 81.23
N ASN A 662 -4.20 25.88 80.62
CA ASN A 662 -3.90 26.22 79.23
C ASN A 662 -4.84 25.52 78.23
N LEU A 663 -5.28 24.30 78.53
CA LEU A 663 -6.30 23.59 77.75
C LEU A 663 -7.66 24.31 77.82
N ILE A 664 -8.05 24.82 78.99
CA ILE A 664 -9.28 25.60 79.16
C ILE A 664 -9.18 26.95 78.43
N ASP A 665 -8.10 27.71 78.65
CA ASP A 665 -7.89 29.05 78.08
C ASP A 665 -7.89 29.05 76.53
N LYS A 666 -7.50 27.92 75.92
CA LYS A 666 -7.48 27.73 74.47
C LYS A 666 -8.72 27.00 73.92
N HIS A 667 -9.67 26.61 74.78
CA HIS A 667 -10.83 25.77 74.42
C HIS A 667 -10.46 24.42 73.78
N GLN A 668 -9.38 23.80 74.27
CA GLN A 668 -8.82 22.54 73.76
C GLN A 668 -9.22 21.31 74.60
N CYS A 669 -10.29 21.41 75.40
CA CYS A 669 -10.78 20.30 76.23
C CYS A 669 -11.82 19.42 75.51
N ALA A 670 -12.02 19.59 74.20
CA ALA A 670 -12.97 18.81 73.38
C ALA A 670 -14.41 18.76 73.95
N GLY A 671 -14.88 19.85 74.56
CA GLY A 671 -16.21 19.91 75.20
C GLY A 671 -16.25 19.39 76.63
N SER A 672 -15.10 19.09 77.25
CA SER A 672 -14.96 18.63 78.64
C SER A 672 -14.34 19.69 79.57
N GLU A 673 -14.45 20.98 79.21
CA GLU A 673 -13.86 22.11 79.94
C GLU A 673 -14.25 22.10 81.44
N GLU A 674 -15.53 21.84 81.76
CA GLU A 674 -16.02 21.73 83.14
C GLU A 674 -15.36 20.57 83.92
N ALA A 675 -15.11 19.44 83.25
CA ALA A 675 -14.48 18.27 83.87
C ALA A 675 -12.98 18.52 84.14
N VAL A 676 -12.27 19.15 83.19
CA VAL A 676 -10.88 19.60 83.38
C VAL A 676 -10.81 20.61 84.52
N GLN A 677 -11.72 21.59 84.56
CA GLN A 677 -11.76 22.60 85.62
C GLN A 677 -12.05 22.01 87.01
N ALA A 678 -13.00 21.09 87.13
CA ALA A 678 -13.28 20.38 88.37
C ALA A 678 -12.07 19.54 88.85
N ARG A 679 -11.34 18.93 87.91
CA ARG A 679 -10.12 18.15 88.21
C ARG A 679 -8.98 19.03 88.71
N LEU A 680 -8.76 20.19 88.07
CA LEU A 680 -7.78 21.19 88.51
C LEU A 680 -8.05 21.68 89.94
N ALA A 681 -9.30 22.02 90.25
CA ALA A 681 -9.70 22.43 91.59
C ALA A 681 -9.41 21.34 92.63
N SER A 682 -9.77 20.08 92.33
CA SER A 682 -9.50 18.93 93.21
C SER A 682 -8.01 18.73 93.49
N ILE A 683 -7.14 18.83 92.47
CA ILE A 683 -5.68 18.70 92.63
C ILE A 683 -5.12 19.86 93.47
N ALA A 684 -5.57 21.09 93.24
CA ALA A 684 -5.15 22.26 94.00
C ALA A 684 -5.55 22.15 95.48
N ASP A 685 -6.82 21.83 95.77
CA ASP A 685 -7.34 21.67 97.14
C ASP A 685 -6.61 20.55 97.90
N GLN A 686 -6.37 19.40 97.25
CA GLN A 686 -5.65 18.28 97.86
C GLN A 686 -4.18 18.63 98.15
N TRP A 687 -3.52 19.38 97.26
CA TRP A 687 -2.15 19.85 97.46
C TRP A 687 -2.02 20.88 98.59
N GLU A 688 -2.94 21.84 98.67
CA GLU A 688 -2.97 22.81 99.77
C GLU A 688 -3.19 22.10 101.12
N TYR A 689 -4.14 21.16 101.17
CA TYR A 689 -4.42 20.38 102.38
C TYR A 689 -3.24 19.48 102.81
N LEU A 690 -2.54 18.85 101.86
CA LEU A 690 -1.29 18.12 102.10
C LEU A 690 -0.21 19.03 102.70
N THR A 691 -0.02 20.21 102.13
CA THR A 691 0.95 21.22 102.58
C THR A 691 0.64 21.72 103.99
N GLN A 692 -0.65 21.98 104.28
CA GLN A 692 -1.12 22.35 105.61
C GLN A 692 -0.83 21.25 106.64
N LYS A 693 -1.22 20.00 106.37
CA LYS A 693 -1.03 18.88 107.31
C LYS A 693 0.44 18.59 107.58
N THR A 694 1.28 18.71 106.55
CA THR A 694 2.74 18.60 106.67
C THR A 694 3.31 19.68 107.62
N THR A 695 2.83 20.92 107.48
CA THR A 695 3.25 22.05 108.32
C THR A 695 2.81 21.88 109.78
N GLU A 696 1.56 21.47 110.02
CA GLU A 696 1.04 21.15 111.37
C GLU A 696 1.86 20.07 112.08
N LYS A 697 2.26 19.02 111.35
CA LYS A 697 3.07 17.91 111.88
C LYS A 697 4.52 18.35 112.18
N SER A 698 5.07 19.25 111.36
CA SER A 698 6.40 19.85 111.55
C SER A 698 6.51 20.63 112.87
N LEU A 699 5.51 21.47 113.18
CA LEU A 699 5.44 22.25 114.42
C LEU A 699 5.41 21.34 115.65
N LYS A 700 4.45 20.39 115.69
CA LYS A 700 4.27 19.46 116.82
C LYS A 700 5.51 18.59 117.08
N LEU A 701 6.22 18.16 116.03
CA LEU A 701 7.49 17.42 116.17
C LEU A 701 8.62 18.28 116.77
N LYS A 702 8.70 19.58 116.43
CA LYS A 702 9.67 20.51 117.02
C LYS A 702 9.41 20.74 118.51
N GLU A 703 8.15 20.87 118.89
CA GLU A 703 7.72 21.14 120.27
C GLU A 703 7.96 19.92 121.18
N ALA A 704 7.59 18.72 120.73
CA ALA A 704 7.90 17.47 121.44
C ALA A 704 9.42 17.27 121.67
N ASN A 705 10.26 17.73 120.73
CA ASN A 705 11.71 17.61 120.84
C ASN A 705 12.31 18.58 121.89
N LYS A 706 11.75 19.79 122.01
CA LYS A 706 12.11 20.75 123.07
C LYS A 706 11.82 20.15 124.46
N GLN A 707 10.62 19.62 124.67
CA GLN A 707 10.20 19.06 125.96
C GLN A 707 11.15 17.94 126.44
N ARG A 708 11.55 17.03 125.54
CA ARG A 708 12.48 15.94 125.84
C ARG A 708 13.83 16.45 126.36
N THR A 709 14.31 17.57 125.84
CA THR A 709 15.61 18.15 126.16
C THR A 709 15.61 18.76 127.56
N TYR A 710 14.56 19.51 127.91
CA TYR A 710 14.34 20.06 129.25
C TYR A 710 14.29 18.97 130.34
N VAL A 711 13.55 17.88 130.10
CA VAL A 711 13.40 16.79 131.09
C VAL A 711 14.74 16.10 131.41
N ALA A 712 15.68 16.05 130.46
CA ALA A 712 17.03 15.56 130.71
C ALA A 712 17.83 16.53 131.59
N ALA A 713 17.84 17.83 131.26
CA ALA A 713 18.58 18.86 131.99
C ALA A 713 18.17 18.96 133.48
N VAL A 714 16.87 18.87 133.78
CA VAL A 714 16.37 18.86 135.17
C VAL A 714 16.94 17.68 135.96
N LYS A 715 16.97 16.48 135.36
CA LYS A 715 17.42 15.25 136.05
C LYS A 715 18.89 15.30 136.44
N ASP A 716 19.73 15.87 135.58
CA ASP A 716 21.17 16.01 135.83
C ASP A 716 21.45 17.02 136.97
N LEU A 717 20.69 18.11 137.03
CA LEU A 717 20.78 19.12 138.10
C LEU A 717 20.29 18.58 139.46
N ASP A 718 19.20 17.80 139.47
CA ASP A 718 18.63 17.23 140.70
C ASP A 718 19.60 16.26 141.40
N PHE A 719 20.40 15.54 140.61
CA PHE A 719 21.48 14.66 141.08
C PHE A 719 22.62 15.46 141.71
N TRP A 720 23.16 16.44 140.98
CA TRP A 720 24.27 17.28 141.44
C TRP A 720 23.95 18.01 142.77
N LEU A 721 22.75 18.58 142.89
CA LEU A 721 22.30 19.22 144.13
C LEU A 721 22.34 18.28 145.35
N GLY A 722 22.05 16.99 145.14
CA GLY A 722 22.06 15.98 146.20
C GLY A 722 23.45 15.68 146.75
N GLU A 723 24.48 15.66 145.90
CA GLU A 723 25.86 15.44 146.34
C GLU A 723 26.39 16.64 147.15
N VAL A 724 26.09 17.86 146.71
CA VAL A 724 26.57 19.08 147.39
C VAL A 724 25.86 19.31 148.74
N GLU A 725 24.56 19.06 148.86
CA GLU A 725 23.83 19.10 150.14
C GLU A 725 24.47 18.17 151.20
N SER A 726 24.97 17.00 150.77
CA SER A 726 25.62 16.03 151.65
C SER A 726 27.02 16.44 152.11
N LEU A 727 27.80 17.11 151.26
CA LEU A 727 29.16 17.58 151.62
C LEU A 727 29.14 18.71 152.66
N LEU A 728 28.13 19.58 152.61
CA LEU A 728 28.09 20.78 153.44
C LEU A 728 27.72 20.51 154.91
N THR A 729 27.02 19.42 155.22
CA THR A 729 26.40 19.15 156.53
C THR A 729 27.33 18.60 157.63
N SER A 730 28.60 18.29 157.35
CA SER A 730 29.55 17.77 158.36
C SER A 730 29.90 18.81 159.45
N GLU A 731 29.96 18.42 160.73
CA GLU A 731 30.23 19.34 161.85
C GLU A 731 31.70 19.49 162.24
N ASP A 732 32.61 18.74 161.60
CA ASP A 732 34.05 18.76 161.91
C ASP A 732 34.65 20.16 161.68
N SER A 733 35.19 20.73 162.75
CA SER A 733 35.81 22.06 162.79
C SER A 733 37.32 22.02 163.02
N GLY A 734 37.94 20.83 163.07
CA GLY A 734 39.36 20.63 163.33
C GLY A 734 39.74 20.66 164.83
N LYS A 735 40.80 19.92 165.16
CA LYS A 735 41.25 19.66 166.55
C LYS A 735 42.60 20.30 166.89
N ASP A 736 43.26 20.86 165.90
CA ASP A 736 44.55 21.54 165.94
C ASP A 736 44.62 22.50 164.74
N LEU A 737 45.51 23.49 164.79
CA LEU A 737 45.65 24.52 163.74
C LEU A 737 45.82 23.94 162.32
N ALA A 738 46.52 22.81 162.17
CA ALA A 738 46.79 22.18 160.89
C ALA A 738 45.55 21.48 160.28
N SER A 739 44.70 20.88 161.11
CA SER A 739 43.46 20.25 160.66
C SER A 739 42.41 21.28 160.23
N VAL A 740 42.27 22.40 160.95
CA VAL A 740 41.34 23.48 160.54
C VAL A 740 41.73 24.06 159.17
N GLN A 741 43.02 24.40 158.97
CA GLN A 741 43.50 24.97 157.70
C GLN A 741 43.27 24.05 156.49
N ASN A 742 43.34 22.73 156.67
CA ASN A 742 43.03 21.77 155.61
C ASN A 742 41.53 21.65 155.32
N LEU A 743 40.67 21.72 156.34
CA LEU A 743 39.21 21.74 156.15
C LEU A 743 38.77 23.01 155.40
N ASN A 744 39.38 24.15 155.73
CA ASN A 744 39.11 25.43 155.09
C ASN A 744 39.42 25.39 153.57
N LYS A 745 40.57 24.81 153.17
CA LYS A 745 40.91 24.58 151.74
C LYS A 745 39.94 23.64 151.02
N LYS A 746 39.41 22.62 151.70
CA LYS A 746 38.40 21.73 151.09
C LYS A 746 37.06 22.44 150.89
N HIS A 747 36.69 23.35 151.80
CA HIS A 747 35.44 24.10 151.68
C HIS A 747 35.42 25.02 150.46
N GLN A 748 36.52 25.74 150.21
CA GLN A 748 36.68 26.63 149.05
C GLN A 748 36.47 25.92 147.70
N LEU A 749 36.77 24.62 147.61
CA LEU A 749 36.52 23.83 146.40
C LEU A 749 35.02 23.56 146.18
N VAL A 750 34.24 23.40 147.24
CA VAL A 750 32.78 23.20 147.16
C VAL A 750 32.09 24.51 146.79
N GLU A 751 32.52 25.65 147.35
CA GLU A 751 32.00 26.97 146.97
C GLU A 751 32.22 27.27 145.47
N ALA A 752 33.38 26.87 144.92
CA ALA A 752 33.67 27.03 143.50
C ALA A 752 32.77 26.17 142.59
N ASP A 753 32.46 24.93 142.98
CA ASP A 753 31.57 24.04 142.21
C ASP A 753 30.11 24.53 142.23
N ILE A 754 29.65 25.06 143.37
CA ILE A 754 28.34 25.73 143.48
C ILE A 754 28.26 26.89 142.48
N HIS A 755 29.29 27.73 142.42
CA HIS A 755 29.31 28.89 141.52
C HIS A 755 29.34 28.51 140.04
N ALA A 756 29.98 27.39 139.69
CA ALA A 756 30.06 26.90 138.30
C ALA A 756 28.72 26.39 137.73
N HIS A 757 27.75 26.05 138.58
CA HIS A 757 26.45 25.52 138.16
C HIS A 757 25.35 26.58 137.97
N ASP A 758 25.63 27.84 138.33
CA ASP A 758 24.69 28.97 138.25
C ASP A 758 24.09 29.16 136.84
N ASP A 759 24.92 29.06 135.80
CA ASP A 759 24.47 29.23 134.42
C ASP A 759 23.66 28.04 133.89
N ARG A 760 23.88 26.81 134.39
CA ARG A 760 23.02 25.65 134.08
C ARG A 760 21.65 25.78 134.72
N ILE A 761 21.58 26.32 135.93
CA ILE A 761 20.30 26.66 136.59
C ILE A 761 19.56 27.71 135.75
N LYS A 762 20.22 28.75 135.24
CA LYS A 762 19.60 29.76 134.35
C LYS A 762 19.09 29.17 133.03
N ASP A 763 19.88 28.33 132.35
CA ASP A 763 19.47 27.71 131.08
C ASP A 763 18.25 26.78 131.26
N MET A 764 18.24 25.96 132.31
CA MET A 764 17.08 25.13 132.67
C MET A 764 15.84 25.98 132.96
N ASN A 765 15.99 27.12 133.65
CA ASN A 765 14.91 28.08 133.88
C ASN A 765 14.36 28.65 132.55
N ALA A 766 15.22 29.05 131.61
CA ALA A 766 14.80 29.58 130.31
C ALA A 766 14.13 28.51 129.42
N GLN A 767 14.61 27.26 129.47
CA GLN A 767 13.95 26.13 128.81
C GLN A 767 12.56 25.84 129.43
N ALA A 768 12.40 25.98 130.76
CA ALA A 768 11.10 25.88 131.42
C ALA A 768 10.16 26.99 130.96
N ASP A 769 10.61 28.25 130.93
CA ASP A 769 9.82 29.41 130.49
C ASP A 769 9.28 29.20 129.06
N SER A 770 10.14 28.82 128.10
CA SER A 770 9.71 28.57 126.72
C SER A 770 8.71 27.40 126.58
N LEU A 771 8.78 26.39 127.46
CA LEU A 771 7.81 25.29 127.47
C LEU A 771 6.48 25.69 128.13
N ILE A 772 6.51 26.55 129.15
CA ILE A 772 5.32 27.09 129.81
C ILE A 772 4.57 28.03 128.87
N GLU A 773 5.27 28.93 128.17
CA GLU A 773 4.69 29.82 127.15
C GLU A 773 4.00 29.07 126.00
N SER A 774 4.50 27.89 125.62
CA SER A 774 3.87 27.09 124.56
C SER A 774 2.54 26.46 124.97
N GLY A 775 2.28 26.27 126.27
CA GLY A 775 1.04 25.72 126.82
C GLY A 775 0.70 24.27 126.42
N GLN A 776 1.55 23.59 125.67
CA GLN A 776 1.26 22.26 125.11
C GLN A 776 1.50 21.08 126.06
N PHE A 777 2.23 21.31 127.15
CA PHE A 777 2.68 20.28 128.08
C PHE A 777 2.21 20.59 129.51
N ASP A 778 2.44 19.67 130.44
CA ASP A 778 2.09 19.85 131.86
C ASP A 778 2.93 20.98 132.49
N THR A 779 2.43 22.21 132.36
CA THR A 779 3.06 23.42 132.87
C THR A 779 3.17 23.42 134.39
N ALA A 780 2.26 22.75 135.10
CA ALA A 780 2.31 22.60 136.54
C ALA A 780 3.50 21.73 136.97
N SER A 781 3.70 20.57 136.34
CA SER A 781 4.86 19.70 136.64
C SER A 781 6.21 20.34 136.24
N ILE A 782 6.24 21.15 135.17
CA ILE A 782 7.42 21.92 134.77
C ILE A 782 7.73 23.01 135.82
N GLN A 783 6.71 23.76 136.26
CA GLN A 783 6.83 24.79 137.29
C GLN A 783 7.30 24.22 138.64
N GLU A 784 6.73 23.10 139.08
CA GLU A 784 7.07 22.42 140.34
C GLU A 784 8.55 22.00 140.38
N LYS A 785 9.02 21.33 139.32
CA LYS A 785 10.43 20.90 139.22
C LYS A 785 11.39 22.08 139.18
N ARG A 786 11.06 23.11 138.40
CA ARG A 786 11.81 24.37 138.35
C ARG A 786 11.93 24.98 139.75
N GLN A 787 10.83 25.06 140.50
CA GLN A 787 10.83 25.63 141.85
C GLN A 787 11.70 24.80 142.82
N SER A 788 11.53 23.47 142.84
CA SER A 788 12.31 22.56 143.67
C SER A 788 13.83 22.69 143.47
N ILE A 789 14.29 22.72 142.21
CA ILE A 789 15.71 22.89 141.86
C ILE A 789 16.25 24.24 142.38
N ASN A 790 15.52 25.34 142.18
CA ASN A 790 15.96 26.67 142.63
C ASN A 790 16.00 26.78 144.17
N GLU A 791 15.01 26.21 144.88
CA GLU A 791 14.97 26.21 146.35
C GLU A 791 16.12 25.41 146.98
N ARG A 792 16.47 24.26 146.40
CA ARG A 792 17.64 23.45 146.82
C ARG A 792 18.96 24.15 146.53
N TYR A 793 19.08 24.84 145.39
CA TYR A 793 20.28 25.61 145.03
C TYR A 793 20.56 26.78 146.00
N GLU A 794 19.53 27.54 146.40
CA GLU A 794 19.72 28.56 147.44
C GLU A 794 20.01 27.96 148.82
N ARG A 795 19.48 26.77 149.15
CA ARG A 795 19.80 26.09 150.41
C ARG A 795 21.29 25.75 150.53
N ILE A 796 21.92 25.21 149.48
CA ILE A 796 23.36 24.88 149.53
C ILE A 796 24.26 26.12 149.64
N LYS A 797 23.90 27.23 148.98
CA LYS A 797 24.64 28.50 149.13
C LYS A 797 24.65 28.99 150.59
N ASN A 798 23.51 28.90 151.28
CA ASN A 798 23.40 29.27 152.68
C ASN A 798 24.17 28.32 153.63
N LEU A 799 24.10 27.00 153.37
CA LEU A 799 24.86 26.00 154.14
C LEU A 799 26.37 26.16 153.99
N ALA A 800 26.86 26.54 152.80
CA ALA A 800 28.28 26.82 152.57
C ALA A 800 28.77 28.00 153.42
N ALA A 801 28.12 29.17 153.27
CA ALA A 801 28.48 30.37 154.02
C ALA A 801 28.51 30.14 155.56
N HIS A 802 27.56 29.38 156.10
CA HIS A 802 27.53 29.06 157.54
C HIS A 802 28.70 28.17 157.99
N ARG A 803 29.11 27.20 157.16
CA ARG A 803 30.26 26.33 157.43
C ARG A 803 31.58 27.08 157.39
N GLN A 804 31.74 28.00 156.43
CA GLN A 804 32.95 28.81 156.29
C GLN A 804 33.21 29.68 157.53
N ALA A 805 32.16 30.26 158.13
CA ALA A 805 32.27 31.05 159.36
C ALA A 805 32.83 30.20 160.53
N ARG A 806 32.26 29.01 160.77
CA ARG A 806 32.70 28.11 161.86
C ARG A 806 34.15 27.64 161.72
N LEU A 807 34.61 27.37 160.50
CA LEU A 807 36.00 26.98 160.26
C LEU A 807 37.00 28.13 160.52
N ASN A 808 36.59 29.37 160.30
CA ASN A 808 37.41 30.54 160.62
C ASN A 808 37.52 30.76 162.15
N GLU A 809 36.43 30.63 162.90
CA GLU A 809 36.44 30.74 164.38
C GLU A 809 37.38 29.71 165.02
N ALA A 810 37.28 28.43 164.59
CA ALA A 810 38.15 27.37 165.08
C ALA A 810 39.64 27.61 164.76
N ASN A 811 39.94 28.22 163.60
CA ASN A 811 41.32 28.53 163.20
C ASN A 811 41.94 29.59 164.12
N THR A 812 41.18 30.63 164.49
CA THR A 812 41.63 31.69 165.41
C THR A 812 41.91 31.13 166.81
N LEU A 813 41.02 30.29 167.34
CA LEU A 813 41.17 29.68 168.67
C LEU A 813 42.44 28.80 168.77
N HIS A 814 42.71 27.97 167.78
CA HIS A 814 43.88 27.09 167.77
C HIS A 814 45.20 27.82 167.49
N GLN A 815 45.18 29.02 166.91
CA GLN A 815 46.34 29.89 166.80
C GLN A 815 46.71 30.42 168.19
N PHE A 816 45.75 31.02 168.89
CA PHE A 816 45.94 31.61 170.22
C PHE A 816 46.53 30.66 171.27
N PHE A 817 46.03 29.42 171.35
CA PHE A 817 46.59 28.43 172.30
C PHE A 817 48.06 28.07 172.04
N ARG A 818 48.53 28.20 170.80
CA ARG A 818 49.93 27.95 170.46
C ARG A 818 50.81 29.08 170.95
N ASP A 819 50.35 30.31 170.75
CA ASP A 819 51.07 31.52 171.13
C ASP A 819 51.23 31.62 172.67
N ILE A 820 50.22 31.20 173.47
CA ILE A 820 50.36 31.03 174.93
C ILE A 820 51.46 30.03 175.31
N ALA A 821 51.48 28.86 174.66
CA ALA A 821 52.36 27.76 175.07
C ALA A 821 53.85 28.09 174.87
N ASP A 822 54.16 28.88 173.83
CA ASP A 822 55.52 29.35 173.55
C ASP A 822 55.98 30.36 174.62
N GLU A 823 55.14 31.31 175.03
CA GLU A 823 55.43 32.29 176.09
C GLU A 823 55.58 31.65 177.49
N GLU A 824 54.70 30.71 177.87
CA GLU A 824 54.81 29.98 179.15
C GLU A 824 56.17 29.25 179.26
N SER A 825 56.63 28.67 178.16
CA SER A 825 57.91 27.95 178.10
C SER A 825 59.10 28.89 178.32
N TRP A 826 59.08 30.07 177.68
CA TRP A 826 60.12 31.08 177.82
C TRP A 826 60.24 31.60 179.26
N ILE A 827 59.12 31.94 179.91
CA ILE A 827 59.08 32.42 181.31
C ILE A 827 59.73 31.39 182.24
N LYS A 828 59.44 30.10 182.00
CA LYS A 828 59.92 28.96 182.82
C LYS A 828 61.44 28.81 182.76
N GLU A 829 62.04 29.00 181.58
CA GLU A 829 63.49 28.96 181.39
C GLU A 829 64.18 30.13 182.13
N LYS A 830 63.71 31.36 181.92
CA LYS A 830 64.35 32.55 182.50
C LYS A 830 64.27 32.59 184.02
N LYS A 831 63.17 32.09 184.60
CA LYS A 831 62.98 32.01 186.07
C LYS A 831 64.07 31.21 186.79
N LEU A 832 64.61 30.16 186.16
CA LEU A 832 65.72 29.36 186.70
C LEU A 832 67.04 30.15 186.78
N LEU A 833 67.28 31.08 185.86
CA LEU A 833 68.51 31.88 185.82
C LEU A 833 68.54 33.00 186.87
N VAL A 834 67.37 33.52 187.27
CA VAL A 834 67.25 34.60 188.27
C VAL A 834 67.57 34.11 189.69
N GLY A 835 67.20 32.87 190.03
CA GLY A 835 67.30 32.32 191.40
C GLY A 835 68.65 31.71 191.81
N SER A 836 69.78 32.20 191.27
CA SER A 836 71.11 31.62 191.49
C SER A 836 71.83 32.22 192.71
N ASP A 837 72.06 31.42 193.75
CA ASP A 837 72.78 31.81 194.99
C ASP A 837 74.33 31.82 194.88
N ASP A 838 74.90 31.71 193.68
CA ASP A 838 76.34 31.89 193.47
C ASP A 838 76.71 33.37 193.59
N TYR A 839 77.22 33.75 194.76
CA TYR A 839 77.71 35.11 195.03
C TYR A 839 79.19 35.32 194.67
N GLY A 840 79.90 34.30 194.18
CA GLY A 840 81.32 34.39 193.82
C GLY A 840 82.29 34.23 195.00
N ARG A 841 83.49 33.70 194.72
CA ARG A 841 84.53 33.37 195.73
C ARG A 841 85.73 34.32 195.76
N ASP A 842 85.81 35.19 194.77
CA ASP A 842 86.81 36.24 194.63
C ASP A 842 86.18 37.49 193.95
N LEU A 843 86.90 38.61 193.97
CA LEU A 843 86.42 39.89 193.42
C LEU A 843 86.10 39.80 191.91
N THR A 844 86.87 39.01 191.17
CA THR A 844 86.73 38.81 189.73
C THR A 844 85.45 38.04 189.39
N GLY A 845 85.13 36.99 190.15
CA GLY A 845 83.90 36.22 190.04
C GLY A 845 82.66 37.08 190.32
N VAL A 846 82.67 37.85 191.42
CA VAL A 846 81.58 38.77 191.78
C VAL A 846 81.30 39.79 190.66
N GLN A 847 82.34 40.39 190.08
CA GLN A 847 82.18 41.36 188.98
C GLN A 847 81.58 40.73 187.71
N ASN A 848 81.95 39.48 187.39
CA ASN A 848 81.38 38.74 186.26
C ASN A 848 79.93 38.33 186.49
N LEU A 849 79.58 37.89 187.71
CA LEU A 849 78.20 37.58 188.10
C LEU A 849 77.31 38.83 188.03
N LYS A 850 77.80 39.98 188.52
CA LYS A 850 77.10 41.27 188.40
C LYS A 850 76.89 41.69 186.93
N LYS A 851 77.86 41.45 186.04
CA LYS A 851 77.69 41.66 184.59
C LYS A 851 76.66 40.71 183.97
N LYS A 852 76.60 39.45 184.40
CA LYS A 852 75.60 38.47 183.94
C LYS A 852 74.18 38.86 184.38
N HIS A 853 73.98 39.20 185.65
CA HIS A 853 72.67 39.60 186.17
C HIS A 853 72.13 40.84 185.43
N LYS A 854 72.96 41.86 185.22
CA LYS A 854 72.60 43.06 184.45
C LYS A 854 72.28 42.79 182.96
N ARG A 855 72.66 41.62 182.45
CA ARG A 855 72.29 41.15 181.10
C ARG A 855 70.92 40.46 181.10
N LEU A 856 70.61 39.72 182.15
CA LEU A 856 69.32 39.05 182.34
C LEU A 856 68.19 40.05 182.59
N GLU A 857 68.45 41.13 183.37
CA GLU A 857 67.52 42.27 183.50
C GLU A 857 67.16 42.89 182.15
N ALA A 858 68.15 43.02 181.25
CA ALA A 858 67.94 43.57 179.91
C ALA A 858 67.17 42.61 178.98
N GLU A 859 67.37 41.29 179.10
CA GLU A 859 66.55 40.30 178.37
C GLU A 859 65.08 40.35 178.81
N LEU A 860 64.81 40.38 180.11
CA LEU A 860 63.44 40.46 180.64
C LEU A 860 62.72 41.72 180.12
N ALA A 861 63.35 42.90 180.25
CA ALA A 861 62.77 44.15 179.75
C ALA A 861 62.54 44.18 178.23
N SER A 862 63.28 43.36 177.45
CA SER A 862 63.11 43.27 176.00
C SER A 862 61.98 42.33 175.55
N HIS A 863 61.50 41.45 176.42
CA HIS A 863 60.49 40.43 176.08
C HIS A 863 59.08 40.74 176.60
N GLU A 864 58.95 41.68 177.55
CA GLU A 864 57.66 42.20 178.03
C GLU A 864 56.63 42.49 176.90
N PRO A 865 57.01 43.05 175.72
CA PRO A 865 56.04 43.30 174.65
C PRO A 865 55.45 42.05 174.00
N ALA A 866 56.16 40.91 174.01
CA ALA A 866 55.67 39.65 173.45
C ALA A 866 54.60 39.03 174.36
N ILE A 867 54.87 39.03 175.67
CA ILE A 867 53.91 38.62 176.71
C ILE A 867 52.66 39.51 176.66
N GLN A 868 52.80 40.82 176.44
CA GLN A 868 51.65 41.72 176.24
C GLN A 868 50.83 41.36 175.00
N ALA A 869 51.45 41.09 173.84
CA ALA A 869 50.72 40.74 172.63
C ALA A 869 49.90 39.45 172.77
N VAL A 870 50.40 38.46 173.52
CA VAL A 870 49.66 37.22 173.82
C VAL A 870 48.58 37.44 174.88
N GLN A 871 48.73 38.42 175.78
CA GLN A 871 47.65 38.84 176.68
C GLN A 871 46.53 39.56 175.92
N GLU A 872 46.86 40.52 175.05
CA GLU A 872 45.89 41.25 174.21
C GLU A 872 45.14 40.32 173.24
N ALA A 873 45.76 39.23 172.77
CA ALA A 873 45.09 38.21 171.95
C ALA A 873 44.11 37.31 172.73
N GLY A 874 44.12 37.39 174.07
CA GLY A 874 43.28 36.60 174.98
C GLY A 874 42.13 37.36 175.64
N GLU A 875 42.05 38.67 175.47
CA GLU A 875 40.92 39.53 175.86
C GLU A 875 39.83 39.57 174.77
#